data_AF-A0AAV5I2B4-F1
#
_entry.id   AF-A0AAV5I2B4-F1
#
_cell.length_a   1.000
_cell.length_b   1.000
_cell.length_c   1.000
_cell.angle_alpha   90.00
_cell.angle_beta   90.00
_cell.angle_gamma   90.00
#
_symmetry.space_group_name_H-M   'P 1'
#
loop_
_entity.id
_entity.type
_entity.pdbx_description
1 polymer ?
#
loop_
_entity_poly.entity_id
_entity_poly.type
_entity_poly.pdbx_seq_one_letter_code
_entity_poly.pdbx_strand_id
1 'polypeptide(L)'
;MASAVLSLPTFPSPYPHFLPLKPQLRSLRLNPLRLSSLRSRPAIGPDGKFYPNSADDDPPEAPEDSMHGFNTFQQIQRQAARHRKRQEEDFEKNKSVYLSAIADVEEDELGKEQSRNDEEDDLFGEIDKAIAMKREELVKQGLLPQNSRKGKVEEEKVLEGIDELEADEVVDLEEINELQGLTVVSDSEQEEDSSSKFDVDMTDSEGKRQNFDGLDSSFDLDLDSFGKSKVRIVEPKFGMTLAELLDESKVVPVSVYGDLEVEISGIQHDSRVVSAGDLFVCCVGRRTDGHLYLSEADKRGAVAVVASKELDIEETLACKALVIVDDTNSVLPALAASFYRYPSKNMAVIGITGTNGKTTCAYLIKSMYEAMGLRTGMLSSVAYYIHGDNMLESPNTAPDAVLVQNLMAKMLHNGTEAVVMEASSHGLALGRCSEVDFDIAVFTNLTGDHLDFQGTEEEYRDDKAKLFARMLNPERHRKVVNIDDPNASFFIGQGNPEVPVVTFAMENKSADVHPLKFELSLFETQVLVNTPYGILEISSGLLGRHNIYNILAAVAVGIAVGAPLEDIVRGIEEIDAVPGRCELIDEEQAFGVIVDYAHTPDALSRLLDSVRELGAKRIITVVGCPGESDRGKRPIMSKIATDKSDVTILTSDNPRNEDPLDILDDMLAGIGWTMQDYLKYGENDYYPPLPNGHRLFLHDIRRVAVRCAVAMGEEGDVVVIAGKGHETYQIEGDKQEFFDDREECREALQYVDELHQAGIDTSEFPWRLPESH
;
A
#
# COMPACT_ATOMS: atom_id res chain seq x y z
N MET A 1 -49.99 29.76 39.31
CA MET A 1 -49.85 31.24 39.18
C MET A 1 -48.93 31.48 37.99
N ALA A 2 -49.28 32.19 36.92
CA ALA A 2 -50.48 32.96 36.59
C ALA A 2 -50.61 33.11 35.06
N SER A 3 -51.87 33.14 34.59
CA SER A 3 -52.49 33.90 33.48
C SER A 3 -51.94 33.84 32.03
N ALA A 4 -52.73 33.92 30.94
CA ALA A 4 -54.18 33.83 30.67
C ALA A 4 -54.37 33.76 29.13
N VAL A 5 -55.11 32.79 28.58
CA VAL A 5 -56.48 32.83 27.98
C VAL A 5 -56.68 33.61 26.66
N LEU A 6 -57.40 32.95 25.74
CA LEU A 6 -58.24 33.38 24.58
C LEU A 6 -57.62 32.99 23.21
N SER A 7 -58.28 32.34 22.25
CA SER A 7 -59.68 31.91 22.06
C SER A 7 -59.76 31.00 20.80
N LEU A 8 -60.58 29.94 20.86
CA LEU A 8 -61.05 29.09 19.74
C LEU A 8 -62.18 29.82 18.95
N PRO A 9 -62.51 29.52 17.66
CA PRO A 9 -63.19 28.25 17.30
C PRO A 9 -63.06 27.66 15.85
N THR A 10 -63.22 26.32 15.79
CA THR A 10 -63.96 25.44 14.83
C THR A 10 -63.63 25.36 13.31
N PHE A 11 -63.07 24.19 12.92
CA PHE A 11 -63.41 23.18 11.85
C PHE A 11 -64.15 23.59 10.54
N PRO A 12 -63.97 22.89 9.37
CA PRO A 12 -63.84 21.42 9.24
C PRO A 12 -62.88 20.82 8.17
N SER A 13 -62.64 19.52 8.32
CA SER A 13 -62.03 18.55 7.38
C SER A 13 -62.98 18.19 6.21
N PRO A 14 -62.46 17.68 5.07
CA PRO A 14 -62.82 16.29 4.75
C PRO A 14 -61.71 15.51 3.99
N TYR A 15 -61.36 14.29 4.43
CA TYR A 15 -61.02 13.17 3.52
C TYR A 15 -61.28 11.81 4.21
N PRO A 16 -61.78 10.79 3.50
CA PRO A 16 -62.41 9.62 4.11
C PRO A 16 -61.49 8.40 4.26
N HIS A 17 -61.79 7.57 5.26
CA HIS A 17 -61.28 6.22 5.45
C HIS A 17 -62.02 5.20 4.58
N PHE A 18 -61.34 4.16 4.09
CA PHE A 18 -61.89 2.81 3.95
C PHE A 18 -60.80 1.74 4.17
N LEU A 19 -61.20 0.66 4.87
CA LEU A 19 -60.44 -0.48 5.38
C LEU A 19 -60.66 -1.74 4.46
N PRO A 20 -60.06 -2.93 4.73
CA PRO A 20 -59.25 -3.71 3.79
C PRO A 20 -59.94 -4.97 3.24
N LEU A 21 -59.34 -5.63 2.24
CA LEU A 21 -59.69 -7.01 1.82
C LEU A 21 -58.49 -7.72 1.14
N LYS A 22 -58.10 -8.89 1.66
CA LYS A 22 -57.48 -10.02 0.93
C LYS A 22 -58.60 -10.98 0.52
N PRO A 23 -58.55 -11.71 -0.62
CA PRO A 23 -57.92 -13.05 -0.62
C PRO A 23 -57.34 -13.60 -1.96
N GLN A 24 -56.42 -14.57 -1.81
CA GLN A 24 -56.12 -15.79 -2.60
C GLN A 24 -55.93 -15.82 -4.14
N LEU A 25 -54.72 -16.27 -4.52
CA LEU A 25 -54.35 -17.34 -5.46
C LEU A 25 -55.27 -17.65 -6.67
N ARG A 26 -54.72 -17.49 -7.88
CA ARG A 26 -54.72 -18.55 -8.92
C ARG A 26 -53.71 -18.28 -10.05
N SER A 27 -53.13 -19.40 -10.47
CA SER A 27 -52.16 -19.67 -11.53
C SER A 27 -52.61 -19.29 -12.94
N LEU A 28 -51.71 -18.73 -13.75
CA LEU A 28 -51.68 -18.91 -15.20
C LEU A 28 -50.23 -18.96 -15.71
N ARG A 29 -49.85 -20.12 -16.26
CA ARG A 29 -48.69 -20.32 -17.12
C ARG A 29 -48.99 -19.75 -18.50
N LEU A 30 -48.04 -19.10 -19.16
CA LEU A 30 -47.90 -19.04 -20.61
C LEU A 30 -46.40 -18.86 -20.98
N ASN A 31 -46.01 -19.58 -22.02
CA ASN A 31 -44.64 -19.90 -22.46
C ASN A 31 -43.97 -18.76 -23.27
N PRO A 32 -42.67 -18.86 -23.59
CA PRO A 32 -41.80 -17.74 -23.95
C PRO A 32 -41.89 -17.35 -25.42
N LEU A 33 -41.82 -16.04 -25.70
CA LEU A 33 -41.61 -15.51 -27.04
C LEU A 33 -40.11 -15.54 -27.36
N ARG A 34 -39.76 -16.32 -28.39
CA ARG A 34 -38.50 -16.21 -29.14
C ARG A 34 -38.53 -14.91 -29.95
N LEU A 35 -37.51 -14.09 -29.80
CA LEU A 35 -37.14 -13.08 -30.79
C LEU A 35 -35.66 -13.25 -31.13
N SER A 36 -35.44 -13.25 -32.44
CA SER A 36 -34.27 -13.62 -33.22
C SER A 36 -33.08 -12.71 -33.01
N SER A 37 -31.90 -13.30 -32.82
CA SER A 37 -30.62 -12.64 -33.02
C SER A 37 -30.42 -12.31 -34.50
N LEU A 38 -30.24 -11.02 -34.79
CA LEU A 38 -29.75 -10.53 -36.07
C LEU A 38 -28.27 -10.91 -36.17
N ARG A 39 -27.94 -11.91 -37.00
CA ARG A 39 -26.56 -12.17 -37.44
C ARG A 39 -26.17 -11.13 -38.48
N SER A 40 -25.09 -10.41 -38.23
CA SER A 40 -24.36 -9.62 -39.22
C SER A 40 -23.85 -10.53 -40.36
N ARG A 41 -23.90 -10.02 -41.60
CA ARG A 41 -23.32 -10.68 -42.78
C ARG A 41 -21.84 -10.33 -42.88
N PRO A 42 -20.94 -11.24 -43.26
CA PRO A 42 -19.55 -10.90 -43.55
C PRO A 42 -19.42 -10.22 -44.94
N ALA A 43 -18.49 -9.29 -45.05
CA ALA A 43 -18.15 -8.58 -46.28
C ALA A 43 -17.31 -9.48 -47.21
N ILE A 44 -17.79 -9.71 -48.43
CA ILE A 44 -17.06 -10.38 -49.50
C ILE A 44 -16.58 -9.30 -50.47
N GLY A 45 -15.28 -9.31 -50.79
CA GLY A 45 -14.69 -8.40 -51.78
C GLY A 45 -15.17 -8.68 -53.22
N PRO A 46 -15.02 -7.72 -54.14
CA PRO A 46 -15.50 -7.84 -55.54
C PRO A 46 -14.79 -8.92 -56.39
N ASP A 47 -13.78 -9.59 -55.86
CA ASP A 47 -13.07 -10.75 -56.43
C ASP A 47 -13.55 -12.10 -55.87
N GLY A 48 -14.54 -12.10 -54.96
CA GLY A 48 -15.12 -13.30 -54.38
C GLY A 48 -14.22 -14.03 -53.37
N LYS A 49 -13.12 -13.39 -52.92
CA LYS A 49 -12.24 -13.95 -51.89
C LYS A 49 -12.56 -13.36 -50.51
N PHE A 50 -12.43 -14.22 -49.49
CA PHE A 50 -12.57 -13.87 -48.09
C PHE A 50 -11.25 -13.26 -47.59
N TYR A 51 -11.31 -12.06 -47.03
CA TYR A 51 -10.18 -11.38 -46.41
C TYR A 51 -10.46 -11.29 -44.90
N PRO A 52 -9.73 -12.02 -44.04
CA PRO A 52 -9.82 -11.83 -42.59
C PRO A 52 -9.23 -10.46 -42.22
N ASN A 53 -9.86 -9.77 -41.26
CA ASN A 53 -9.31 -8.52 -40.70
C ASN A 53 -8.06 -8.86 -39.88
N SER A 54 -7.12 -7.92 -39.83
CA SER A 54 -5.83 -8.02 -39.11
C SER A 54 -5.94 -7.96 -37.58
N ALA A 55 -6.95 -8.61 -37.01
CA ALA A 55 -7.21 -8.74 -35.57
C ALA A 55 -7.30 -10.20 -35.10
N ASP A 56 -6.88 -11.16 -35.94
CA ASP A 56 -7.01 -12.60 -35.68
C ASP A 56 -5.72 -13.26 -35.10
N ASP A 57 -4.73 -12.46 -34.64
CA ASP A 57 -3.51 -12.96 -33.96
C ASP A 57 -3.44 -12.62 -32.46
N ASP A 58 -4.51 -12.09 -31.87
CA ASP A 58 -4.63 -12.00 -30.41
C ASP A 58 -5.10 -13.35 -29.83
N PRO A 59 -4.50 -13.86 -28.74
CA PRO A 59 -4.97 -15.07 -28.08
C PRO A 59 -6.43 -14.89 -27.68
N PRO A 60 -7.27 -15.95 -27.75
CA PRO A 60 -8.71 -15.80 -27.54
C PRO A 60 -8.97 -15.18 -26.17
N GLU A 61 -9.56 -13.98 -26.19
CA GLU A 61 -10.16 -13.35 -25.03
C GLU A 61 -10.97 -14.42 -24.29
N ALA A 62 -10.65 -14.64 -23.01
CA ALA A 62 -11.51 -15.44 -22.15
C ALA A 62 -12.92 -14.85 -22.26
N PRO A 63 -13.95 -15.66 -22.54
CA PRO A 63 -15.28 -15.14 -22.82
C PRO A 63 -15.71 -14.22 -21.69
N GLU A 64 -16.04 -12.98 -22.06
CA GLU A 64 -16.63 -11.98 -21.18
C GLU A 64 -17.73 -12.66 -20.36
N ASP A 65 -17.51 -12.82 -19.05
CA ASP A 65 -18.54 -13.21 -18.08
C ASP A 65 -19.41 -11.99 -17.74
N SER A 66 -19.69 -11.16 -18.75
CA SER A 66 -20.64 -10.05 -18.65
C SER A 66 -22.04 -10.65 -18.81
N MET A 67 -22.87 -10.42 -17.78
CA MET A 67 -24.27 -10.82 -17.66
C MET A 67 -24.56 -12.29 -17.30
N HIS A 68 -24.61 -12.63 -16.01
CA HIS A 68 -25.61 -13.57 -15.46
C HIS A 68 -25.73 -13.48 -13.91
N GLY A 69 -26.73 -12.78 -13.39
CA GLY A 69 -27.44 -13.09 -12.12
C GLY A 69 -26.69 -13.09 -10.78
N PHE A 70 -25.40 -12.77 -10.72
CA PHE A 70 -24.61 -12.76 -9.48
C PHE A 70 -24.32 -11.32 -9.02
N ASN A 71 -24.39 -11.07 -7.72
CA ASN A 71 -23.97 -9.78 -7.15
C ASN A 71 -22.42 -9.66 -7.12
N THR A 72 -21.90 -8.46 -6.90
CA THR A 72 -20.44 -8.16 -6.89
C THR A 72 -19.64 -9.11 -5.99
N PHE A 73 -20.18 -9.46 -4.81
CA PHE A 73 -19.49 -10.39 -3.90
C PHE A 73 -19.48 -11.84 -4.40
N GLN A 74 -20.54 -12.28 -5.07
CA GLN A 74 -20.56 -13.59 -5.72
C GLN A 74 -19.58 -13.64 -6.89
N GLN A 75 -19.36 -12.53 -7.59
CA GLN A 75 -18.31 -12.42 -8.61
C GLN A 75 -16.92 -12.53 -7.98
N ILE A 76 -16.64 -11.77 -6.91
CA ILE A 76 -15.41 -11.86 -6.11
C ILE A 76 -15.16 -13.31 -5.65
N GLN A 77 -16.17 -13.96 -5.06
CA GLN A 77 -16.05 -15.34 -4.58
C GLN A 77 -15.77 -16.32 -5.73
N ARG A 78 -16.40 -16.12 -6.89
CA ARG A 78 -16.18 -16.97 -8.07
C ARG A 78 -14.80 -16.76 -8.69
N GLN A 79 -14.31 -15.52 -8.73
CA GLN A 79 -12.95 -15.20 -9.16
C GLN A 79 -11.92 -15.82 -8.23
N ALA A 80 -12.07 -15.65 -6.91
CA ALA A 80 -11.22 -16.27 -5.90
C ALA A 80 -11.23 -17.81 -6.01
N ALA A 81 -12.39 -18.42 -6.25
CA ALA A 81 -12.50 -19.86 -6.48
C ALA A 81 -11.81 -20.32 -7.77
N ARG A 82 -11.92 -19.54 -8.86
CA ARG A 82 -11.19 -19.80 -10.11
C ARG A 82 -9.68 -19.70 -9.92
N HIS A 83 -9.23 -18.70 -9.16
CA HIS A 83 -7.82 -18.50 -8.86
C HIS A 83 -7.26 -19.66 -8.05
N ARG A 84 -7.97 -20.10 -7.00
CA ARG A 84 -7.59 -21.30 -6.23
C ARG A 84 -7.50 -22.54 -7.09
N LYS A 85 -8.47 -22.77 -7.97
CA LYS A 85 -8.41 -23.91 -8.89
C LYS A 85 -7.16 -23.86 -9.78
N ARG A 86 -6.74 -22.68 -10.24
CA ARG A 86 -5.48 -22.53 -10.99
C ARG A 86 -4.26 -22.80 -10.12
N GLN A 87 -4.22 -22.29 -8.89
CA GLN A 87 -3.13 -22.57 -7.95
C GLN A 87 -3.03 -24.07 -7.63
N GLU A 88 -4.15 -24.76 -7.44
CA GLU A 88 -4.18 -26.22 -7.25
C GLU A 88 -3.69 -26.97 -8.50
N GLU A 89 -4.13 -26.55 -9.69
CA GLU A 89 -3.68 -27.14 -10.97
C GLU A 89 -2.17 -26.91 -11.20
N ASP A 90 -1.65 -25.71 -10.91
CA ASP A 90 -0.23 -25.39 -10.99
C ASP A 90 0.58 -26.14 -9.94
N PHE A 91 0.07 -26.26 -8.71
CA PHE A 91 0.68 -27.05 -7.66
C PHE A 91 0.78 -28.53 -8.06
N GLU A 92 -0.29 -29.14 -8.56
CA GLU A 92 -0.28 -30.53 -9.01
C GLU A 92 0.64 -30.73 -10.22
N LYS A 93 0.67 -29.77 -11.17
CA LYS A 93 1.57 -29.81 -12.33
C LYS A 93 3.04 -29.76 -11.92
N ASN A 94 3.37 -28.92 -10.94
CA ASN A 94 4.73 -28.72 -10.45
C ASN A 94 5.05 -29.55 -9.20
N LYS A 95 4.16 -30.47 -8.81
CA LYS A 95 4.27 -31.27 -7.58
C LYS A 95 5.57 -32.06 -7.50
N SER A 96 6.07 -32.56 -8.62
CA SER A 96 7.36 -33.25 -8.69
C SER A 96 8.53 -32.33 -8.36
N VAL A 97 8.46 -31.06 -8.79
CA VAL A 97 9.45 -30.02 -8.49
C VAL A 97 9.36 -29.57 -7.04
N TYR A 98 8.14 -29.43 -6.50
CA TYR A 98 7.96 -29.11 -5.08
C TYR A 98 8.44 -30.26 -4.19
N LEU A 99 8.12 -31.51 -4.53
CA LEU A 99 8.58 -32.70 -3.79
C LEU A 99 10.08 -32.90 -3.91
N SER A 100 10.71 -32.58 -5.05
CA SER A 100 12.17 -32.61 -5.16
C SER A 100 12.81 -31.50 -4.33
N ALA A 101 12.28 -30.28 -4.34
CA ALA A 101 12.78 -29.19 -3.52
C ALA A 101 12.66 -29.48 -2.02
N ILE A 102 11.57 -30.14 -1.58
CA ILE A 102 11.41 -30.57 -0.19
C ILE A 102 12.37 -31.72 0.14
N ALA A 103 12.56 -32.68 -0.78
CA ALA A 103 13.53 -33.75 -0.61
C ALA A 103 14.98 -33.22 -0.55
N ASP A 104 15.32 -32.20 -1.33
CA ASP A 104 16.62 -31.55 -1.32
C ASP A 104 16.88 -30.83 0.02
N VAL A 105 15.85 -30.24 0.63
CA VAL A 105 15.94 -29.61 1.97
C VAL A 105 16.04 -30.67 3.08
N GLU A 106 15.33 -31.80 2.98
CA GLU A 106 15.45 -32.92 3.92
C GLU A 106 16.79 -33.68 3.77
N GLU A 107 17.37 -33.75 2.57
CA GLU A 107 18.70 -34.31 2.31
C GLU A 107 19.82 -33.36 2.78
N ASP A 108 19.63 -32.04 2.71
CA ASP A 108 20.59 -31.05 3.24
C ASP A 108 20.66 -31.00 4.77
N GLU A 109 19.58 -31.35 5.49
CA GLU A 109 19.59 -31.49 6.96
C GLU A 109 20.19 -32.82 7.45
N LEU A 110 20.27 -33.83 6.59
CA LEU A 110 20.83 -35.16 6.94
C LEU A 110 22.19 -35.45 6.28
N GLY A 111 22.73 -34.54 5.46
CA GLY A 111 23.90 -34.76 4.61
C GLY A 111 25.16 -33.94 4.90
N LYS A 112 25.19 -33.01 5.87
CA LYS A 112 26.39 -32.19 6.13
C LYS A 112 27.48 -32.88 6.96
N GLU A 113 28.06 -33.95 6.42
CA GLU A 113 29.50 -34.25 6.54
C GLU A 113 30.06 -34.67 5.17
N GLN A 114 30.96 -33.81 4.64
CA GLN A 114 31.99 -34.04 3.60
C GLN A 114 31.75 -33.57 2.14
N SER A 115 32.42 -32.45 1.86
CA SER A 115 33.33 -32.16 0.73
C SER A 115 32.85 -32.28 -0.72
N ARG A 116 32.77 -31.13 -1.38
CA ARG A 116 33.26 -30.78 -2.75
C ARG A 116 33.00 -29.27 -2.92
N ASN A 117 34.01 -28.40 -2.94
CA ASN A 117 34.84 -28.02 -4.09
C ASN A 117 34.03 -27.93 -5.39
N ASP A 118 33.50 -26.74 -5.67
CA ASP A 118 33.45 -26.16 -7.01
C ASP A 118 33.71 -24.65 -6.90
N GLU A 119 34.53 -24.16 -7.82
CA GLU A 119 35.12 -22.83 -7.89
C GLU A 119 34.18 -21.85 -8.58
N GLU A 120 33.70 -20.82 -7.87
CA GLU A 120 33.22 -19.57 -8.45
C GLU A 120 33.65 -18.41 -7.54
N ASP A 121 34.03 -17.28 -8.16
CA ASP A 121 34.78 -16.15 -7.60
C ASP A 121 34.20 -15.60 -6.28
N ASP A 122 34.85 -15.95 -5.17
CA ASP A 122 34.41 -15.53 -3.84
C ASP A 122 35.36 -14.50 -3.21
N LEU A 123 34.83 -13.30 -3.02
CA LEU A 123 35.46 -12.11 -2.43
C LEU A 123 35.95 -12.34 -0.97
N PHE A 124 35.57 -13.47 -0.36
CA PHE A 124 35.98 -13.87 1.00
C PHE A 124 37.34 -14.60 1.06
N GLY A 125 37.87 -15.10 -0.07
CA GLY A 125 39.16 -15.80 -0.09
C GLY A 125 40.38 -14.92 0.22
N GLU A 126 40.29 -13.61 -0.04
CA GLU A 126 41.35 -12.65 0.31
C GLU A 126 41.32 -12.30 1.80
N ILE A 127 40.12 -12.28 2.40
CA ILE A 127 39.91 -12.03 3.83
C ILE A 127 40.44 -13.20 4.65
N ASP A 128 40.16 -14.44 4.25
CA ASP A 128 40.68 -15.64 4.92
C ASP A 128 42.21 -15.77 4.80
N LYS A 129 42.80 -15.36 3.68
CA LYS A 129 44.27 -15.25 3.55
C LYS A 129 44.84 -14.18 4.46
N ALA A 130 44.18 -13.03 4.58
CA ALA A 130 44.62 -11.96 5.49
C ALA A 130 44.54 -12.40 6.96
N ILE A 131 43.46 -13.09 7.35
CA ILE A 131 43.27 -13.66 8.69
C ILE A 131 44.30 -14.74 8.98
N ALA A 132 44.57 -15.65 8.03
CA ALA A 132 45.59 -16.68 8.19
C ALA A 132 47.00 -16.10 8.34
N MET A 133 47.36 -15.09 7.55
CA MET A 133 48.66 -14.40 7.67
C MET A 133 48.79 -13.64 9.00
N LYS A 134 47.73 -12.94 9.43
CA LYS A 134 47.70 -12.24 10.73
C LYS A 134 47.82 -13.22 11.89
N ARG A 135 47.19 -14.40 11.78
CA ARG A 135 47.27 -15.45 12.78
C ARG A 135 48.66 -16.08 12.86
N GLU A 136 49.32 -16.35 11.72
CA GLU A 136 50.72 -16.81 11.71
C GLU A 136 51.67 -15.76 12.31
N GLU A 137 51.42 -14.48 12.05
CA GLU A 137 52.16 -13.37 12.64
C GLU A 137 52.00 -13.34 14.16
N LEU A 138 50.77 -13.50 14.66
CA LEU A 138 50.45 -13.54 16.10
C LEU A 138 50.99 -14.81 16.80
N VAL A 139 51.03 -15.95 16.11
CA VAL A 139 51.69 -17.19 16.61
C VAL A 139 53.20 -17.01 16.66
N LYS A 140 53.83 -16.35 15.67
CA LYS A 140 55.27 -16.03 15.68
C LYS A 140 55.65 -15.01 16.76
N GLN A 141 54.75 -14.09 17.08
CA GLN A 141 54.91 -13.14 18.18
C GLN A 141 54.62 -13.76 19.57
N GLY A 142 54.20 -15.03 19.62
CA GLY A 142 53.91 -15.74 20.87
C GLY A 142 52.60 -15.32 21.55
N LEU A 143 51.74 -14.58 20.85
CA LEU A 143 50.46 -14.08 21.34
C LEU A 143 49.31 -15.06 21.11
N LEU A 144 49.52 -16.11 20.29
CA LEU A 144 48.60 -17.22 20.09
C LEU A 144 49.31 -18.58 20.22
N PRO A 145 48.68 -19.60 20.85
CA PRO A 145 49.24 -20.95 20.93
C PRO A 145 49.23 -21.67 19.58
N GLN A 146 50.23 -22.52 19.32
CA GLN A 146 50.26 -23.40 18.15
C GLN A 146 49.19 -24.50 18.28
N ASN A 147 48.32 -24.63 17.27
CA ASN A 147 47.32 -25.69 17.25
C ASN A 147 47.98 -27.07 17.16
N SER A 148 47.61 -27.97 18.08
CA SER A 148 47.97 -29.38 18.08
C SER A 148 47.21 -30.13 16.97
N ARG A 149 47.96 -30.87 16.15
CA ARG A 149 47.41 -31.76 15.11
C ARG A 149 46.65 -32.94 15.75
N LYS A 150 45.44 -33.22 15.26
CA LYS A 150 44.75 -34.51 15.44
C LYS A 150 45.64 -35.65 14.93
N GLY A 151 45.75 -36.70 15.74
CA GLY A 151 46.81 -37.72 15.68
C GLY A 151 46.71 -38.70 14.51
N LYS A 152 47.89 -39.14 14.05
CA LYS A 152 48.12 -40.42 13.38
C LYS A 152 48.65 -41.40 14.43
N VAL A 153 48.20 -42.65 14.39
CA VAL A 153 48.86 -43.78 15.05
C VAL A 153 49.15 -44.82 13.98
N GLU A 154 50.43 -45.13 13.79
CA GLU A 154 50.93 -46.25 12.99
C GLU A 154 51.65 -47.26 13.92
N GLU A 155 51.32 -48.52 13.69
CA GLU A 155 52.11 -49.78 13.75
C GLU A 155 52.94 -50.18 14.98
N GLU A 156 52.70 -51.40 15.49
CA GLU A 156 53.70 -52.50 15.46
C GLU A 156 53.11 -53.89 15.84
N LYS A 157 53.58 -54.94 15.15
CA LYS A 157 53.37 -56.37 15.44
C LYS A 157 54.53 -56.91 16.28
N VAL A 158 54.27 -57.84 17.22
CA VAL A 158 54.77 -59.24 17.29
C VAL A 158 54.47 -59.88 18.67
N LEU A 159 53.72 -61.00 18.61
CA LEU A 159 53.58 -62.20 19.46
C LEU A 159 54.18 -62.29 20.89
N GLU A 160 53.34 -62.75 21.85
CA GLU A 160 53.57 -63.94 22.70
C GLU A 160 52.33 -64.32 23.56
N GLY A 161 51.96 -65.62 23.57
CA GLY A 161 51.48 -66.35 24.78
C GLY A 161 50.01 -66.32 25.25
N ILE A 162 49.20 -67.29 24.76
CA ILE A 162 48.40 -68.30 25.51
C ILE A 162 47.64 -67.85 26.79
N ASP A 163 46.29 -67.86 26.79
CA ASP A 163 45.44 -68.95 27.33
C ASP A 163 43.92 -68.62 27.25
N GLU A 164 43.17 -69.62 26.77
CA GLU A 164 41.78 -70.04 27.05
C GLU A 164 40.65 -69.02 27.34
N LEU A 165 39.60 -69.02 26.48
CA LEU A 165 38.28 -69.64 26.76
C LEU A 165 37.28 -69.46 25.57
N GLU A 166 36.42 -70.46 25.42
CA GLU A 166 35.57 -70.94 24.29
C GLU A 166 34.36 -70.04 23.88
N ALA A 167 33.99 -69.95 22.58
CA ALA A 167 32.93 -70.66 21.79
C ALA A 167 31.48 -70.11 22.04
N ASP A 168 30.53 -69.92 21.11
CA ASP A 168 30.19 -70.24 19.70
C ASP A 168 29.29 -69.05 19.21
N GLU A 169 28.91 -68.79 17.95
CA GLU A 169 28.25 -69.65 16.97
C GLU A 169 28.13 -68.89 15.61
N VAL A 170 28.16 -69.66 14.52
CA VAL A 170 28.18 -69.28 13.10
C VAL A 170 26.77 -69.42 12.50
N VAL A 171 26.50 -68.82 11.32
CA VAL A 171 25.59 -69.23 10.19
C VAL A 171 24.96 -67.98 9.56
N ASP A 172 24.89 -67.74 8.23
CA ASP A 172 25.49 -68.33 7.03
C ASP A 172 25.35 -67.28 5.89
N LEU A 173 26.26 -67.34 4.92
CA LEU A 173 26.15 -66.74 3.60
C LEU A 173 25.72 -67.85 2.60
N GLU A 174 25.09 -67.43 1.49
CA GLU A 174 24.87 -68.18 0.23
C GLU A 174 23.51 -68.88 0.01
N GLU A 175 22.56 -68.10 -0.52
CA GLU A 175 21.56 -68.51 -1.53
C GLU A 175 20.94 -67.18 -2.02
N ILE A 176 20.87 -66.76 -3.29
CA ILE A 176 20.77 -67.42 -4.58
C ILE A 176 21.30 -66.44 -5.64
N ASN A 177 22.30 -66.88 -6.41
CA ASN A 177 22.53 -66.44 -7.78
C ASN A 177 22.37 -67.70 -8.62
N GLU A 178 21.44 -67.68 -9.58
CA GLU A 178 21.27 -68.57 -10.75
C GLU A 178 19.82 -69.03 -10.94
N LEU A 179 19.09 -68.33 -11.81
CA LEU A 179 18.27 -69.00 -12.83
C LEU A 179 18.31 -68.19 -14.14
N GLN A 180 18.68 -68.92 -15.20
CA GLN A 180 18.79 -68.62 -16.64
C GLN A 180 17.39 -68.26 -17.23
N GLY A 181 17.14 -67.64 -18.40
CA GLY A 181 17.89 -67.34 -19.63
C GLY A 181 16.92 -67.47 -20.85
N LEU A 182 17.16 -66.68 -21.93
CA LEU A 182 16.60 -66.74 -23.32
C LEU A 182 15.23 -66.06 -23.56
N THR A 183 14.93 -65.32 -24.64
CA THR A 183 15.36 -65.36 -26.07
C THR A 183 15.23 -63.99 -26.78
N VAL A 184 16.08 -63.79 -27.81
CA VAL A 184 16.06 -62.74 -28.86
C VAL A 184 15.24 -63.18 -30.08
N VAL A 185 14.57 -62.25 -30.77
CA VAL A 185 14.33 -62.26 -32.24
C VAL A 185 14.41 -60.82 -32.77
N SER A 186 15.06 -60.68 -33.93
CA SER A 186 15.42 -59.47 -34.68
C SER A 186 14.53 -59.22 -35.92
N ASP A 187 14.90 -58.16 -36.66
CA ASP A 187 14.60 -57.79 -38.06
C ASP A 187 13.54 -56.69 -38.21
N SER A 188 13.70 -55.60 -38.99
CA SER A 188 14.68 -55.22 -40.04
C SER A 188 14.40 -53.77 -40.51
N GLU A 189 15.46 -53.05 -40.95
CA GLU A 189 15.58 -52.17 -42.16
C GLU A 189 14.53 -51.04 -42.44
N GLN A 190 14.79 -49.82 -42.92
CA GLN A 190 15.76 -49.10 -43.79
C GLN A 190 15.55 -47.58 -43.50
N GLU A 191 16.54 -46.70 -43.35
CA GLU A 191 17.37 -45.99 -44.35
C GLU A 191 16.68 -44.99 -45.31
N GLU A 192 17.29 -43.79 -45.37
CA GLU A 192 17.38 -42.82 -46.48
C GLU A 192 16.09 -42.04 -46.87
N ASP A 193 16.11 -40.75 -47.25
CA ASP A 193 17.13 -39.90 -47.85
C ASP A 193 16.66 -38.41 -47.83
N SER A 194 17.50 -37.42 -47.50
CA SER A 194 18.31 -36.57 -48.42
C SER A 194 17.50 -35.49 -49.18
N SER A 195 18.02 -34.33 -49.60
CA SER A 195 19.29 -33.61 -49.51
C SER A 195 19.05 -32.19 -50.08
N SER A 196 19.46 -31.13 -49.39
CA SER A 196 20.55 -30.18 -49.72
C SER A 196 20.62 -29.54 -51.13
N LYS A 197 20.92 -28.22 -51.11
CA LYS A 197 21.75 -27.37 -52.00
C LYS A 197 21.01 -26.21 -52.67
N PHE A 198 21.26 -24.97 -52.20
CA PHE A 198 22.33 -24.03 -52.62
C PHE A 198 22.10 -23.49 -54.04
N ASP A 199 21.93 -22.17 -54.16
CA ASP A 199 22.81 -21.34 -54.99
C ASP A 199 22.62 -19.84 -54.73
N VAL A 200 23.74 -19.13 -54.82
CA VAL A 200 23.96 -17.69 -54.67
C VAL A 200 23.85 -17.05 -56.05
N ASP A 201 23.31 -15.83 -56.17
CA ASP A 201 23.88 -14.88 -57.13
C ASP A 201 23.65 -13.40 -56.76
N MET A 202 24.69 -12.61 -57.01
CA MET A 202 24.84 -11.16 -56.80
C MET A 202 24.57 -10.41 -58.10
N THR A 203 23.97 -9.22 -58.05
CA THR A 203 24.23 -8.16 -59.04
C THR A 203 24.09 -6.75 -58.45
N ASP A 204 25.16 -5.96 -58.64
CA ASP A 204 25.33 -4.53 -58.38
C ASP A 204 24.47 -3.60 -59.25
N SER A 205 24.14 -2.41 -58.72
CA SER A 205 24.28 -1.14 -59.47
C SER A 205 24.29 0.10 -58.56
N GLU A 206 25.37 0.88 -58.66
CA GLU A 206 25.69 2.20 -58.10
C GLU A 206 24.60 3.27 -58.37
N GLY A 207 24.38 4.39 -57.64
CA GLY A 207 25.00 5.02 -56.48
C GLY A 207 24.50 6.49 -56.36
N LYS A 208 24.30 7.02 -55.14
CA LYS A 208 24.47 8.45 -54.74
C LYS A 208 24.14 8.70 -53.25
N ARG A 209 25.20 8.87 -52.45
CA ARG A 209 25.44 9.70 -51.24
C ARG A 209 24.24 10.43 -50.59
N GLN A 210 23.99 10.27 -49.28
CA GLN A 210 24.63 11.03 -48.16
C GLN A 210 24.02 10.72 -46.77
N ASN A 211 24.90 10.43 -45.80
CA ASN A 211 24.87 10.60 -44.32
C ASN A 211 23.59 10.42 -43.49
N PHE A 212 23.58 9.39 -42.63
CA PHE A 212 23.28 9.49 -41.19
C PHE A 212 23.92 8.28 -40.47
N ASP A 213 25.02 8.51 -39.75
CA ASP A 213 25.58 7.59 -38.74
C ASP A 213 24.63 7.60 -37.52
N GLY A 214 24.34 6.53 -36.80
CA GLY A 214 24.82 5.16 -36.82
C GLY A 214 24.33 4.51 -35.53
N LEU A 215 23.32 3.66 -35.63
CA LEU A 215 22.94 2.65 -34.64
C LEU A 215 23.61 1.34 -35.06
N ASP A 216 24.27 0.68 -34.12
CA ASP A 216 24.45 -0.77 -33.95
C ASP A 216 25.60 -0.96 -32.95
N SER A 217 25.66 -1.93 -32.05
CA SER A 217 24.78 -3.04 -31.66
C SER A 217 25.56 -3.77 -30.56
N SER A 218 24.93 -4.16 -29.47
CA SER A 218 25.25 -5.45 -28.83
C SER A 218 24.03 -5.93 -28.09
N PHE A 219 23.43 -6.97 -28.65
CA PHE A 219 22.55 -7.89 -27.97
C PHE A 219 23.33 -8.52 -26.81
N ASP A 220 23.04 -8.08 -25.59
CA ASP A 220 23.21 -8.92 -24.41
C ASP A 220 21.81 -9.36 -23.97
N LEU A 221 21.56 -10.65 -24.13
CA LEU A 221 20.40 -11.32 -23.56
C LEU A 221 20.71 -11.54 -22.08
N ASP A 222 20.30 -10.58 -21.24
CA ASP A 222 20.23 -10.74 -19.78
C ASP A 222 19.14 -11.77 -19.44
N LEU A 223 19.55 -13.04 -19.33
CA LEU A 223 18.73 -14.16 -18.87
C LEU A 223 18.32 -14.02 -17.39
N ASP A 224 18.88 -13.05 -16.64
CA ASP A 224 18.54 -12.75 -15.25
C ASP A 224 17.36 -11.76 -15.11
N SER A 225 16.83 -11.23 -16.22
CA SER A 225 15.73 -10.24 -16.22
C SER A 225 14.33 -10.85 -16.21
N PHE A 226 14.19 -12.17 -16.32
CA PHE A 226 12.91 -12.86 -16.47
C PHE A 226 12.00 -12.86 -15.22
N GLY A 227 12.43 -12.26 -14.10
CA GLY A 227 11.63 -12.10 -12.87
C GLY A 227 11.30 -10.66 -12.47
N LYS A 228 11.85 -9.63 -13.14
CA LYS A 228 11.71 -8.22 -12.72
C LYS A 228 11.44 -7.23 -13.86
N SER A 229 10.70 -7.63 -14.90
CA SER A 229 10.15 -6.62 -15.82
C SER A 229 9.08 -5.83 -15.06
N LYS A 230 9.35 -4.58 -14.68
CA LYS A 230 8.31 -3.65 -14.18
C LYS A 230 7.14 -3.69 -15.16
N VAL A 231 5.96 -4.09 -14.68
CA VAL A 231 4.77 -4.17 -15.53
C VAL A 231 4.55 -2.79 -16.15
N ARG A 232 4.52 -2.73 -17.48
CA ARG A 232 4.32 -1.47 -18.19
C ARG A 232 2.88 -1.02 -17.99
N ILE A 233 2.71 -0.03 -17.13
CA ILE A 233 1.43 0.63 -16.91
C ILE A 233 0.98 1.30 -18.20
N VAL A 234 -0.18 0.92 -18.72
CA VAL A 234 -0.74 1.47 -19.95
C VAL A 234 -1.65 2.65 -19.60
N GLU A 235 -1.42 3.80 -20.25
CA GLU A 235 -2.31 4.95 -20.13
C GLU A 235 -3.54 4.78 -21.04
N PRO A 236 -4.75 4.72 -20.50
CA PRO A 236 -5.96 4.71 -21.31
C PRO A 236 -6.13 6.03 -22.08
N LYS A 237 -6.61 5.93 -23.32
CA LYS A 237 -7.00 7.11 -24.11
C LYS A 237 -8.49 7.33 -23.99
N PHE A 238 -8.88 8.55 -23.64
CA PHE A 238 -10.27 8.98 -23.58
C PHE A 238 -10.53 10.05 -24.63
N GLY A 239 -11.77 10.06 -25.12
CA GLY A 239 -12.25 11.00 -26.11
C GLY A 239 -13.76 10.94 -26.16
N MET A 240 -14.40 12.11 -26.16
CA MET A 240 -15.82 12.29 -26.41
C MET A 240 -16.08 13.74 -26.88
N THR A 241 -17.26 14.03 -27.41
CA THR A 241 -17.62 15.43 -27.71
C THR A 241 -18.07 16.15 -26.44
N LEU A 242 -17.99 17.48 -26.43
CA LEU A 242 -18.54 18.29 -25.34
C LEU A 242 -20.06 18.08 -25.19
N ALA A 243 -20.78 17.91 -26.30
CA ALA A 243 -22.21 17.58 -26.31
C ALA A 243 -22.50 16.26 -25.57
N GLU A 244 -21.75 15.20 -25.91
CA GLU A 244 -21.87 13.89 -25.25
C GLU A 244 -21.57 14.00 -23.75
N LEU A 245 -20.53 14.74 -23.37
CA LEU A 245 -20.16 14.92 -21.96
C LEU A 245 -21.30 15.58 -21.15
N LEU A 246 -21.91 16.64 -21.69
CA LEU A 246 -22.99 17.35 -21.01
C LEU A 246 -24.25 16.47 -20.87
N ASP A 247 -24.57 15.67 -21.89
CA ASP A 247 -25.71 14.76 -21.85
C ASP A 247 -25.48 13.62 -20.83
N GLU A 248 -24.32 12.94 -20.88
CA GLU A 248 -24.00 11.84 -19.99
C GLU A 248 -23.89 12.28 -18.52
N SER A 249 -23.26 13.43 -18.28
CA SER A 249 -23.11 14.01 -16.94
C SER A 249 -24.40 14.58 -16.36
N LYS A 250 -25.43 14.78 -17.21
CA LYS A 250 -26.71 15.42 -16.88
C LYS A 250 -26.53 16.82 -16.29
N VAL A 251 -25.41 17.47 -16.60
CA VAL A 251 -25.15 18.85 -16.20
C VAL A 251 -26.03 19.75 -17.04
N VAL A 252 -26.86 20.56 -16.38
CA VAL A 252 -27.73 21.52 -17.06
C VAL A 252 -26.99 22.86 -17.12
N PRO A 253 -26.54 23.30 -18.31
CA PRO A 253 -25.89 24.59 -18.44
C PRO A 253 -26.90 25.74 -18.34
N VAL A 254 -26.46 26.85 -17.76
CA VAL A 254 -27.17 28.14 -17.78
C VAL A 254 -27.13 28.72 -19.19
N SER A 255 -25.97 28.66 -19.83
CA SER A 255 -25.79 29.06 -21.23
C SER A 255 -24.62 28.32 -21.85
N VAL A 256 -24.64 28.24 -23.18
CA VAL A 256 -23.60 27.58 -23.99
C VAL A 256 -23.27 28.47 -25.17
N TYR A 257 -21.99 28.62 -25.47
CA TYR A 257 -21.45 29.37 -26.59
C TYR A 257 -20.41 28.53 -27.34
N GLY A 258 -20.32 28.70 -28.66
CA GLY A 258 -19.34 28.02 -29.50
C GLY A 258 -19.77 26.63 -29.99
N ASP A 259 -18.78 25.79 -30.31
CA ASP A 259 -18.96 24.49 -30.95
C ASP A 259 -19.05 23.34 -29.92
N LEU A 260 -20.26 22.81 -29.71
CA LEU A 260 -20.50 21.67 -28.83
C LEU A 260 -19.99 20.33 -29.38
N GLU A 261 -19.69 20.24 -30.68
CA GLU A 261 -19.16 19.03 -31.31
C GLU A 261 -17.62 18.95 -31.19
N VAL A 262 -17.00 19.87 -30.45
CA VAL A 262 -15.57 19.83 -30.16
C VAL A 262 -15.21 18.55 -29.41
N GLU A 263 -14.24 17.81 -29.92
CA GLU A 263 -13.65 16.67 -29.24
C GLU A 263 -12.81 17.13 -28.04
N ILE A 264 -13.07 16.52 -26.89
CA ILE A 264 -12.29 16.67 -25.67
C ILE A 264 -11.51 15.38 -25.40
N SER A 265 -10.22 15.49 -25.10
CA SER A 265 -9.32 14.36 -24.82
C SER A 265 -8.85 14.30 -23.36
N GLY A 266 -9.26 15.27 -22.55
CA GLY A 266 -8.99 15.31 -21.12
C GLY A 266 -9.85 16.35 -20.41
N ILE A 267 -9.80 16.36 -19.08
CA ILE A 267 -10.48 17.32 -18.23
C ILE A 267 -9.54 17.76 -17.10
N GLN A 268 -9.46 19.06 -16.85
CA GLN A 268 -8.59 19.63 -15.82
C GLN A 268 -9.25 20.82 -15.12
N HIS A 269 -8.90 21.03 -13.85
CA HIS A 269 -9.32 22.21 -13.08
C HIS A 269 -8.12 23.00 -12.53
N ASP A 270 -6.89 22.53 -12.80
CA ASP A 270 -5.63 23.23 -12.53
C ASP A 270 -4.99 23.60 -13.88
N SER A 271 -4.83 24.91 -14.14
CA SER A 271 -4.29 25.43 -15.40
C SER A 271 -2.89 24.89 -15.69
N ARG A 272 -2.10 24.55 -14.66
CA ARG A 272 -0.69 24.17 -14.81
C ARG A 272 -0.48 22.80 -15.45
N VAL A 273 -1.51 21.94 -15.41
CA VAL A 273 -1.49 20.56 -15.93
C VAL A 273 -2.36 20.38 -17.18
N VAL A 274 -3.00 21.45 -17.66
CA VAL A 274 -3.74 21.45 -18.93
C VAL A 274 -2.83 21.05 -20.08
N SER A 275 -3.35 20.16 -20.93
CA SER A 275 -2.75 19.74 -22.19
C SER A 275 -3.66 20.09 -23.38
N ALA A 276 -3.10 20.03 -24.59
CA ALA A 276 -3.85 20.29 -25.81
C ALA A 276 -5.01 19.28 -25.96
N GLY A 277 -6.24 19.79 -26.12
CA GLY A 277 -7.45 18.96 -26.21
C GLY A 277 -8.26 18.85 -24.92
N ASP A 278 -7.78 19.43 -23.81
CA ASP A 278 -8.47 19.33 -22.53
C ASP A 278 -9.66 20.31 -22.41
N LEU A 279 -10.66 19.88 -21.63
CA LEU A 279 -11.68 20.74 -21.04
C LEU A 279 -11.13 21.37 -19.75
N PHE A 280 -11.15 22.70 -19.66
CA PHE A 280 -10.77 23.40 -18.43
C PHE A 280 -12.00 23.82 -17.60
N VAL A 281 -12.04 23.46 -16.32
CA VAL A 281 -13.13 23.80 -15.40
C VAL A 281 -12.68 24.86 -14.40
N CYS A 282 -13.29 26.04 -14.43
CA CYS A 282 -12.95 27.17 -13.57
C CYS A 282 -13.56 27.03 -12.17
N CYS A 283 -12.91 26.23 -11.33
CA CYS A 283 -13.29 26.06 -9.93
C CYS A 283 -12.95 27.29 -9.07
N VAL A 284 -13.84 27.67 -8.15
CA VAL A 284 -13.59 28.73 -7.17
C VAL A 284 -13.08 28.09 -5.89
N GLY A 285 -11.80 28.26 -5.58
CA GLY A 285 -11.15 27.71 -4.39
C GLY A 285 -11.13 28.68 -3.20
N ARG A 286 -10.59 28.22 -2.06
CA ARG A 286 -10.44 29.06 -0.86
C ARG A 286 -9.37 30.15 -0.98
N ARG A 287 -8.32 29.88 -1.77
CA ARG A 287 -7.15 30.77 -1.92
C ARG A 287 -7.19 31.59 -3.21
N THR A 288 -7.74 31.01 -4.27
CA THR A 288 -7.74 31.61 -5.61
C THR A 288 -8.98 31.21 -6.39
N ASP A 289 -9.26 31.96 -7.44
CA ASP A 289 -10.37 31.76 -8.36
C ASP A 289 -9.83 31.23 -9.70
N GLY A 290 -10.29 30.05 -10.12
CA GLY A 290 -9.89 29.39 -11.36
C GLY A 290 -10.10 30.24 -12.62
N HIS A 291 -11.06 31.16 -12.58
CA HIS A 291 -11.32 32.09 -13.69
C HIS A 291 -10.12 33.01 -13.98
N LEU A 292 -9.24 33.26 -13.00
CA LEU A 292 -8.04 34.08 -13.19
C LEU A 292 -6.98 33.41 -14.07
N TYR A 293 -7.07 32.09 -14.27
CA TYR A 293 -6.06 31.30 -14.99
C TYR A 293 -6.50 30.86 -16.40
N LEU A 294 -7.61 31.42 -16.90
CA LEU A 294 -8.14 31.17 -18.23
C LEU A 294 -7.12 31.35 -19.34
N SER A 295 -6.39 32.47 -19.32
CA SER A 295 -5.36 32.74 -20.33
C SER A 295 -4.18 31.77 -20.27
N GLU A 296 -3.92 31.13 -19.12
CA GLU A 296 -2.90 30.08 -19.03
C GLU A 296 -3.42 28.76 -19.61
N ALA A 297 -4.65 28.36 -19.25
CA ALA A 297 -5.29 27.17 -19.79
C ALA A 297 -5.43 27.21 -21.33
N ASP A 298 -5.83 28.36 -21.87
CA ASP A 298 -5.91 28.60 -23.32
C ASP A 298 -4.55 28.44 -24.01
N LYS A 299 -3.50 29.06 -23.45
CA LYS A 299 -2.12 28.93 -23.98
C LYS A 299 -1.60 27.50 -23.98
N ARG A 300 -2.06 26.67 -23.04
CA ARG A 300 -1.71 25.24 -22.95
C ARG A 300 -2.56 24.35 -23.86
N GLY A 301 -3.60 24.89 -24.48
CA GLY A 301 -4.39 24.23 -25.50
C GLY A 301 -5.73 23.68 -25.02
N ALA A 302 -6.32 24.26 -23.96
CA ALA A 302 -7.71 23.97 -23.61
C ALA A 302 -8.62 24.24 -24.82
N VAL A 303 -9.47 23.28 -25.18
CA VAL A 303 -10.36 23.41 -26.35
C VAL A 303 -11.75 23.90 -25.97
N ALA A 304 -12.13 23.72 -24.71
CA ALA A 304 -13.40 24.14 -24.14
C ALA A 304 -13.22 24.56 -22.67
N VAL A 305 -14.15 25.37 -22.18
CA VAL A 305 -14.16 25.88 -20.80
C VAL A 305 -15.51 25.67 -20.14
N VAL A 306 -15.53 25.27 -18.87
CA VAL A 306 -16.71 25.35 -17.99
C VAL A 306 -16.47 26.40 -16.92
N ALA A 307 -17.36 27.37 -16.80
CA ALA A 307 -17.23 28.50 -15.88
C ALA A 307 -18.53 28.78 -15.11
N SER A 308 -18.43 29.49 -13.98
CA SER A 308 -19.60 29.95 -13.21
C SER A 308 -19.91 31.44 -13.37
N LYS A 309 -19.11 32.14 -14.17
CA LYS A 309 -19.26 33.57 -14.47
C LYS A 309 -19.31 33.76 -15.98
N GLU A 310 -20.10 34.72 -16.45
CA GLU A 310 -20.05 35.13 -17.85
C GLU A 310 -18.64 35.65 -18.19
N LEU A 311 -18.13 35.23 -19.35
CA LEU A 311 -16.81 35.58 -19.86
C LEU A 311 -16.96 36.09 -21.29
N ASP A 312 -16.18 37.11 -21.65
CA ASP A 312 -16.12 37.60 -23.03
C ASP A 312 -15.18 36.73 -23.85
N ILE A 313 -15.73 35.69 -24.49
CA ILE A 313 -14.96 34.68 -25.22
C ILE A 313 -14.21 35.30 -26.40
N GLU A 314 -14.84 36.24 -27.12
CA GLU A 314 -14.28 36.80 -28.36
C GLU A 314 -13.02 37.66 -28.10
N GLU A 315 -12.89 38.26 -26.92
CA GLU A 315 -11.70 39.03 -26.53
C GLU A 315 -10.68 38.24 -25.69
N THR A 316 -11.10 37.15 -25.02
CA THR A 316 -10.30 36.55 -23.92
C THR A 316 -9.70 35.17 -24.24
N LEU A 317 -10.29 34.39 -25.15
CA LEU A 317 -9.97 32.96 -25.34
C LEU A 317 -10.01 32.55 -26.81
N ALA A 318 -9.07 31.68 -27.23
CA ALA A 318 -9.12 30.97 -28.51
C ALA A 318 -9.89 29.63 -28.41
N CYS A 319 -10.40 29.29 -27.22
CA CYS A 319 -11.24 28.12 -26.96
C CYS A 319 -12.46 28.06 -27.89
N LYS A 320 -12.82 26.86 -28.33
CA LYS A 320 -13.90 26.63 -29.29
C LYS A 320 -15.30 26.66 -28.67
N ALA A 321 -15.39 26.44 -27.36
CA ALA A 321 -16.65 26.41 -26.63
C ALA A 321 -16.52 26.92 -25.18
N LEU A 322 -17.61 27.53 -24.68
CA LEU A 322 -17.80 27.91 -23.29
C LEU A 322 -19.15 27.41 -22.80
N VAL A 323 -19.12 26.78 -21.62
CA VAL A 323 -20.31 26.32 -20.89
C VAL A 323 -20.39 27.08 -19.58
N ILE A 324 -21.49 27.79 -19.35
CA ILE A 324 -21.77 28.45 -18.07
C ILE A 324 -22.68 27.55 -17.23
N VAL A 325 -22.30 27.33 -15.98
CA VAL A 325 -23.08 26.59 -14.97
C VAL A 325 -23.23 27.43 -13.71
N ASP A 326 -24.19 27.11 -12.84
CA ASP A 326 -24.37 27.85 -11.58
C ASP A 326 -23.17 27.67 -10.62
N ASP A 327 -22.64 26.45 -10.50
CA ASP A 327 -21.52 26.14 -9.61
C ASP A 327 -20.60 25.07 -10.22
N THR A 328 -19.40 25.50 -10.64
CA THR A 328 -18.37 24.64 -11.22
C THR A 328 -17.85 23.57 -10.25
N ASN A 329 -17.79 23.87 -8.95
CA ASN A 329 -17.33 22.90 -7.94
C ASN A 329 -18.34 21.76 -7.78
N SER A 330 -19.63 22.05 -7.91
CA SER A 330 -20.70 21.04 -7.78
C SER A 330 -20.77 20.09 -8.97
N VAL A 331 -20.47 20.56 -10.19
CA VAL A 331 -20.56 19.76 -11.41
C VAL A 331 -19.28 19.02 -11.76
N LEU A 332 -18.12 19.47 -11.25
CA LEU A 332 -16.81 18.88 -11.55
C LEU A 332 -16.77 17.35 -11.35
N PRO A 333 -17.27 16.77 -10.23
CA PRO A 333 -17.25 15.33 -10.05
C PRO A 333 -18.06 14.57 -11.11
N ALA A 334 -19.24 15.10 -11.49
CA ALA A 334 -20.11 14.50 -12.49
C ALA A 334 -19.49 14.54 -13.90
N LEU A 335 -18.89 15.68 -14.27
CA LEU A 335 -18.14 15.81 -15.52
C LEU A 335 -16.97 14.83 -15.57
N ALA A 336 -16.15 14.77 -14.51
CA ALA A 336 -15.02 13.86 -14.44
C ALA A 336 -15.45 12.39 -14.56
N ALA A 337 -16.45 11.97 -13.78
CA ALA A 337 -16.93 10.60 -13.79
C ALA A 337 -17.50 10.20 -15.16
N SER A 338 -18.21 11.10 -15.84
CA SER A 338 -18.76 10.83 -17.17
C SER A 338 -17.65 10.73 -18.22
N PHE A 339 -16.70 11.68 -18.22
CA PHE A 339 -15.56 11.66 -19.13
C PHE A 339 -14.75 10.35 -19.03
N TYR A 340 -14.52 9.87 -17.80
CA TYR A 340 -13.81 8.62 -17.53
C TYR A 340 -14.73 7.38 -17.51
N ARG A 341 -16.00 7.51 -17.92
CA ARG A 341 -16.98 6.42 -18.08
C ARG A 341 -17.30 5.62 -16.81
N TYR A 342 -17.39 6.31 -15.66
CA TYR A 342 -17.77 5.76 -14.36
C TYR A 342 -16.98 4.49 -13.96
N PRO A 343 -15.64 4.57 -13.85
CA PRO A 343 -14.79 3.39 -13.65
C PRO A 343 -15.15 2.58 -12.40
N SER A 344 -15.57 3.26 -11.32
CA SER A 344 -15.97 2.63 -10.05
C SER A 344 -17.15 1.66 -10.17
N LYS A 345 -17.98 1.74 -11.22
CA LYS A 345 -19.11 0.80 -11.42
C LYS A 345 -18.67 -0.59 -11.89
N ASN A 346 -17.43 -0.75 -12.34
CA ASN A 346 -16.90 -1.98 -12.91
C ASN A 346 -15.82 -2.63 -12.04
N MET A 347 -15.65 -2.16 -10.81
CA MET A 347 -14.72 -2.71 -9.81
C MET A 347 -15.44 -2.78 -8.47
N ALA A 348 -14.97 -3.63 -7.57
CA ALA A 348 -15.39 -3.56 -6.17
C ALA A 348 -14.68 -2.41 -5.46
N VAL A 349 -15.41 -1.52 -4.78
CA VAL A 349 -14.82 -0.33 -4.15
C VAL A 349 -15.05 -0.33 -2.64
N ILE A 350 -13.95 -0.31 -1.89
CA ILE A 350 -13.93 -0.32 -0.43
C ILE A 350 -13.53 1.07 0.06
N GLY A 351 -14.44 1.77 0.72
CA GLY A 351 -14.20 3.09 1.30
C GLY A 351 -13.91 3.00 2.79
N ILE A 352 -12.80 3.58 3.24
CA ILE A 352 -12.39 3.58 4.66
C ILE A 352 -12.40 5.01 5.20
N THR A 353 -13.18 5.25 6.24
CA THR A 353 -13.20 6.54 6.93
C THR A 353 -12.98 6.41 8.43
N GLY A 354 -12.55 7.52 9.03
CA GLY A 354 -12.25 7.62 10.45
C GLY A 354 -11.16 8.66 10.70
N THR A 355 -10.89 8.98 11.96
CA THR A 355 -9.79 9.87 12.33
C THR A 355 -8.46 9.16 12.07
N ASN A 356 -8.25 8.01 12.71
CA ASN A 356 -7.01 7.24 12.63
C ASN A 356 -7.20 5.84 12.01
N GLY A 357 -6.11 5.25 11.52
CA GLY A 357 -6.09 3.86 11.03
C GLY A 357 -6.54 3.65 9.58
N LYS A 358 -6.98 4.70 8.87
CA LYS A 358 -7.44 4.59 7.46
C LYS A 358 -6.39 3.96 6.54
N THR A 359 -5.17 4.51 6.58
CA THR A 359 -4.04 4.04 5.77
C THR A 359 -3.68 2.59 6.10
N THR A 360 -3.49 2.26 7.37
CA THR A 360 -3.13 0.89 7.77
C THR A 360 -4.21 -0.11 7.37
N CYS A 361 -5.49 0.21 7.60
CA CYS A 361 -6.61 -0.61 7.13
C CYS A 361 -6.58 -0.76 5.59
N ALA A 362 -6.23 0.29 4.85
CA ALA A 362 -6.18 0.23 3.39
C ALA A 362 -5.14 -0.78 2.89
N TYR A 363 -3.94 -0.79 3.49
CA TYR A 363 -2.89 -1.77 3.17
C TYR A 363 -3.31 -3.20 3.54
N LEU A 364 -3.84 -3.41 4.75
CA LEU A 364 -4.31 -4.72 5.20
C LEU A 364 -5.44 -5.26 4.31
N ILE A 365 -6.41 -4.42 3.95
CA ILE A 365 -7.53 -4.83 3.08
C ILE A 365 -7.03 -5.08 1.64
N LYS A 366 -6.11 -4.26 1.11
CA LYS A 366 -5.50 -4.50 -0.20
C LYS A 366 -4.84 -5.89 -0.22
N SER A 367 -3.98 -6.16 0.74
CA SER A 367 -3.26 -7.43 0.85
C SER A 367 -4.20 -8.63 1.02
N MET A 368 -5.26 -8.48 1.83
CA MET A 368 -6.32 -9.49 1.94
C MET A 368 -6.98 -9.80 0.59
N TYR A 369 -7.34 -8.78 -0.20
CA TYR A 369 -7.93 -9.00 -1.52
C TYR A 369 -6.92 -9.61 -2.52
N GLU A 370 -5.64 -9.25 -2.42
CA GLU A 370 -4.57 -9.86 -3.23
C GLU A 370 -4.35 -11.33 -2.86
N ALA A 371 -4.40 -11.67 -1.56
CA ALA A 371 -4.38 -13.05 -1.08
C ALA A 371 -5.57 -13.86 -1.60
N MET A 372 -6.74 -13.24 -1.80
CA MET A 372 -7.89 -13.86 -2.46
C MET A 372 -7.68 -14.08 -3.98
N GLY A 373 -6.58 -13.60 -4.56
CA GLY A 373 -6.23 -13.70 -5.97
C GLY A 373 -6.83 -12.61 -6.85
N LEU A 374 -7.23 -11.47 -6.27
CA LEU A 374 -7.79 -10.33 -7.01
C LEU A 374 -6.74 -9.27 -7.28
N ARG A 375 -6.77 -8.70 -8.49
CA ARG A 375 -5.95 -7.52 -8.81
C ARG A 375 -6.52 -6.31 -8.08
N THR A 376 -5.78 -5.82 -7.08
CA THR A 376 -6.33 -4.82 -6.15
C THR A 376 -5.55 -3.52 -6.17
N GLY A 377 -6.23 -2.46 -6.61
CA GLY A 377 -5.71 -1.11 -6.55
C GLY A 377 -5.91 -0.49 -5.18
N MET A 378 -5.14 0.56 -4.90
CA MET A 378 -5.28 1.32 -3.66
C MET A 378 -5.10 2.81 -3.90
N LEU A 379 -5.94 3.61 -3.28
CA LEU A 379 -5.86 5.07 -3.21
C LEU A 379 -5.72 5.49 -1.74
N SER A 380 -4.49 5.61 -1.25
CA SER A 380 -4.18 5.99 0.13
C SER A 380 -3.44 7.33 0.21
N SER A 381 -3.38 7.92 1.40
CA SER A 381 -2.61 9.15 1.64
C SER A 381 -1.10 8.98 1.44
N VAL A 382 -0.60 7.74 1.50
CA VAL A 382 0.83 7.41 1.41
C VAL A 382 1.23 7.10 -0.03
N ALA A 383 0.44 6.28 -0.71
CA ALA A 383 0.74 5.82 -2.06
C ALA A 383 -0.53 5.39 -2.80
N TYR A 384 -0.43 5.41 -4.12
CA TYR A 384 -1.43 4.92 -5.05
C TYR A 384 -0.87 3.69 -5.77
N TYR A 385 -1.67 2.63 -5.90
CA TYR A 385 -1.27 1.39 -6.58
C TYR A 385 -2.31 1.00 -7.61
N ILE A 386 -1.88 0.57 -8.80
CA ILE A 386 -2.77 -0.04 -9.79
C ILE A 386 -3.20 -1.43 -9.33
N HIS A 387 -2.23 -2.31 -9.06
CA HIS A 387 -2.37 -3.61 -8.43
C HIS A 387 -0.97 -4.17 -8.12
N GLY A 388 -0.85 -5.05 -7.12
CA GLY A 388 0.44 -5.55 -6.67
C GLY A 388 1.34 -4.39 -6.23
N ASP A 389 2.60 -4.42 -6.67
CA ASP A 389 3.61 -3.40 -6.34
C ASP A 389 3.71 -2.27 -7.38
N ASN A 390 2.76 -2.21 -8.32
CA ASN A 390 2.74 -1.18 -9.36
C ASN A 390 2.26 0.16 -8.78
N MET A 391 3.19 0.86 -8.12
CA MET A 391 2.98 2.18 -7.55
C MET A 391 2.84 3.25 -8.63
N LEU A 392 1.89 4.16 -8.44
CA LEU A 392 1.67 5.34 -9.24
C LEU A 392 2.34 6.55 -8.60
N GLU A 393 2.85 7.47 -9.42
CA GLU A 393 3.33 8.76 -8.93
C GLU A 393 2.17 9.51 -8.26
N SER A 394 2.35 9.88 -6.99
CA SER A 394 1.36 10.58 -6.17
C SER A 394 1.89 11.97 -5.80
N PRO A 395 1.12 13.05 -6.03
CA PRO A 395 1.56 14.42 -5.72
C PRO A 395 1.50 14.80 -4.22
N ASN A 396 1.68 13.85 -3.29
CA ASN A 396 1.63 14.03 -1.82
C ASN A 396 0.41 14.83 -1.32
N THR A 397 -0.68 14.81 -2.08
CA THR A 397 -1.91 15.57 -1.81
C THR A 397 -3.10 14.66 -2.03
N ALA A 398 -4.08 14.71 -1.12
CA ALA A 398 -5.34 13.99 -1.26
C ALA A 398 -5.96 14.30 -2.63
N PRO A 399 -6.32 13.28 -3.43
CA PRO A 399 -6.66 13.47 -4.83
C PRO A 399 -7.99 14.21 -4.94
N ASP A 400 -8.12 15.09 -5.93
CA ASP A 400 -9.37 15.75 -6.29
C ASP A 400 -10.28 14.82 -7.11
N ALA A 401 -11.49 15.28 -7.44
CA ALA A 401 -12.48 14.48 -8.15
C ALA A 401 -12.03 14.04 -9.55
N VAL A 402 -11.28 14.88 -10.27
CA VAL A 402 -10.74 14.55 -11.59
C VAL A 402 -9.67 13.48 -11.46
N LEU A 403 -8.72 13.68 -10.54
CA LEU A 403 -7.62 12.75 -10.34
C LEU A 403 -8.13 11.39 -9.87
N VAL A 404 -9.10 11.33 -8.95
CA VAL A 404 -9.72 10.06 -8.52
C VAL A 404 -10.30 9.29 -9.70
N GLN A 405 -11.09 9.95 -10.55
CA GLN A 405 -11.72 9.28 -11.70
C GLN A 405 -10.69 8.84 -12.74
N ASN A 406 -9.68 9.66 -13.01
CA ASN A 406 -8.57 9.31 -13.90
C ASN A 406 -7.83 8.06 -13.38
N LEU A 407 -7.40 8.08 -12.11
CA LEU A 407 -6.66 6.98 -11.50
C LEU A 407 -7.48 5.69 -11.49
N MET A 408 -8.77 5.75 -11.15
CA MET A 408 -9.65 4.57 -11.19
C MET A 408 -9.87 4.05 -12.61
N ALA A 409 -9.94 4.93 -13.62
CA ALA A 409 -10.06 4.51 -15.00
C ALA A 409 -8.77 3.86 -15.52
N LYS A 410 -7.62 4.38 -15.09
CA LYS A 410 -6.30 3.77 -15.31
C LYS A 410 -6.17 2.41 -14.64
N MET A 411 -6.63 2.27 -13.39
CA MET A 411 -6.71 0.99 -12.68
C MET A 411 -7.55 -0.03 -13.46
N LEU A 412 -8.78 0.35 -13.80
CA LEU A 412 -9.69 -0.51 -14.56
C LEU A 412 -9.09 -0.94 -15.90
N HIS A 413 -8.47 -0.02 -16.64
CA HIS A 413 -7.83 -0.31 -17.92
C HIS A 413 -6.67 -1.31 -17.80
N ASN A 414 -5.96 -1.31 -16.68
CA ASN A 414 -4.89 -2.26 -16.38
C ASN A 414 -5.39 -3.53 -15.65
N GLY A 415 -6.71 -3.74 -15.61
CA GLY A 415 -7.32 -4.98 -15.13
C GLY A 415 -7.46 -5.07 -13.61
N THR A 416 -7.47 -3.95 -12.89
CA THR A 416 -7.83 -3.91 -11.48
C THR A 416 -9.29 -4.34 -11.29
N GLU A 417 -9.54 -5.26 -10.36
CA GLU A 417 -10.86 -5.83 -10.07
C GLU A 417 -11.46 -5.26 -8.77
N ALA A 418 -10.62 -4.84 -7.83
CA ALA A 418 -11.01 -4.22 -6.57
C ALA A 418 -10.16 -2.98 -6.28
N VAL A 419 -10.72 -1.97 -5.62
CA VAL A 419 -10.02 -0.76 -5.21
C VAL A 419 -10.31 -0.46 -3.74
N VAL A 420 -9.26 -0.28 -2.96
CA VAL A 420 -9.34 0.18 -1.58
C VAL A 420 -9.01 1.67 -1.53
N MET A 421 -9.90 2.48 -0.96
CA MET A 421 -9.77 3.93 -0.98
C MET A 421 -9.96 4.56 0.40
N GLU A 422 -9.04 5.44 0.78
CA GLU A 422 -9.23 6.32 1.93
C GLU A 422 -10.27 7.40 1.63
N ALA A 423 -11.40 7.36 2.33
CA ALA A 423 -12.47 8.36 2.27
C ALA A 423 -12.28 9.39 3.40
N SER A 424 -11.32 10.30 3.23
CA SER A 424 -11.06 11.38 4.19
C SER A 424 -12.28 12.27 4.39
N SER A 425 -12.44 12.85 5.59
CA SER A 425 -13.56 13.76 5.87
C SER A 425 -13.55 14.95 4.91
N HIS A 426 -12.37 15.49 4.60
CA HIS A 426 -12.20 16.58 3.64
C HIS A 426 -12.63 16.18 2.23
N GLY A 427 -12.26 14.97 1.78
CA GLY A 427 -12.67 14.44 0.47
C GLY A 427 -14.19 14.25 0.36
N LEU A 428 -14.82 13.77 1.44
CA LEU A 428 -16.28 13.62 1.53
C LEU A 428 -17.00 14.97 1.65
N ALA A 429 -16.44 15.92 2.39
CA ALA A 429 -16.98 17.27 2.58
C ALA A 429 -17.05 18.04 1.26
N LEU A 430 -15.96 18.01 0.50
CA LEU A 430 -15.80 18.70 -0.78
C LEU A 430 -16.38 17.93 -1.98
N GLY A 431 -16.99 16.77 -1.76
CA GLY A 431 -17.55 15.96 -2.85
C GLY A 431 -16.53 15.39 -3.82
N ARG A 432 -15.26 15.24 -3.42
CA ARG A 432 -14.19 14.68 -4.28
C ARG A 432 -14.47 13.23 -4.67
N CYS A 433 -15.13 12.49 -3.79
CA CYS A 433 -15.53 11.11 -4.03
C CYS A 433 -17.00 11.00 -4.43
N SER A 434 -17.64 12.10 -4.88
CA SER A 434 -19.10 12.12 -5.02
C SER A 434 -19.64 11.11 -6.02
N GLU A 435 -18.88 10.85 -7.07
CA GLU A 435 -19.20 9.91 -8.15
C GLU A 435 -18.42 8.59 -8.06
N VAL A 436 -17.94 8.25 -6.85
CA VAL A 436 -17.39 6.93 -6.55
C VAL A 436 -18.50 6.04 -6.02
N ASP A 437 -18.74 4.92 -6.71
CA ASP A 437 -19.75 3.92 -6.37
C ASP A 437 -19.17 2.89 -5.38
N PHE A 438 -19.31 3.17 -4.09
CA PHE A 438 -18.77 2.34 -3.01
C PHE A 438 -19.63 1.09 -2.74
N ASP A 439 -18.98 -0.08 -2.61
CA ASP A 439 -19.60 -1.34 -2.18
C ASP A 439 -19.54 -1.54 -0.67
N ILE A 440 -18.45 -1.10 -0.04
CA ILE A 440 -18.21 -1.30 1.39
C ILE A 440 -17.83 0.03 2.03
N ALA A 441 -18.48 0.35 3.15
CA ALA A 441 -18.13 1.46 4.02
C ALA A 441 -17.53 0.94 5.34
N VAL A 442 -16.29 1.36 5.64
CA VAL A 442 -15.58 1.01 6.87
C VAL A 442 -15.43 2.24 7.75
N PHE A 443 -15.78 2.13 9.03
CA PHE A 443 -15.59 3.17 10.05
C PHE A 443 -14.65 2.67 11.14
N THR A 444 -13.49 3.33 11.28
CA THR A 444 -12.47 2.96 12.26
C THR A 444 -12.69 3.59 13.62
N ASN A 445 -12.74 4.93 13.68
CA ASN A 445 -12.95 5.73 14.90
C ASN A 445 -13.22 7.19 14.55
N LEU A 446 -13.75 7.95 15.52
CA LEU A 446 -13.90 9.39 15.49
C LEU A 446 -13.34 9.98 16.80
N THR A 447 -12.19 10.63 16.71
CA THR A 447 -11.60 11.41 17.80
C THR A 447 -11.38 12.85 17.34
N GLY A 448 -11.32 13.80 18.28
CA GLY A 448 -11.10 15.22 17.99
C GLY A 448 -9.78 15.43 17.23
N ASP A 449 -9.89 15.70 15.94
CA ASP A 449 -8.80 16.02 15.02
C ASP A 449 -9.39 16.91 13.91
N HIS A 450 -8.58 17.77 13.29
CA HIS A 450 -9.00 18.68 12.22
C HIS A 450 -10.10 19.72 12.57
N LEU A 451 -10.24 20.12 13.83
CA LEU A 451 -11.22 21.14 14.25
C LEU A 451 -11.04 22.49 13.53
N ASP A 452 -9.82 22.80 13.10
CA ASP A 452 -9.47 24.02 12.38
C ASP A 452 -10.22 24.15 11.04
N PHE A 453 -10.60 23.03 10.42
CA PHE A 453 -11.30 22.98 9.15
C PHE A 453 -12.81 22.76 9.32
N GLN A 454 -13.20 21.91 10.27
CA GLN A 454 -14.53 21.33 10.35
C GLN A 454 -15.46 21.98 11.37
N GLY A 455 -15.03 23.06 12.03
CA GLY A 455 -15.88 23.89 12.88
C GLY A 455 -16.30 23.18 14.16
N THR A 456 -17.17 22.18 14.06
CA THR A 456 -17.70 21.37 15.16
C THR A 456 -17.45 19.87 14.95
N GLU A 457 -17.39 19.11 16.04
CA GLU A 457 -17.28 17.65 15.99
C GLU A 457 -18.48 16.99 15.29
N GLU A 458 -19.66 17.62 15.37
CA GLU A 458 -20.87 17.17 14.68
C GLU A 458 -20.72 17.26 13.15
N GLU A 459 -20.24 18.39 12.63
CA GLU A 459 -19.96 18.57 11.20
C GLU A 459 -18.91 17.56 10.71
N TYR A 460 -17.85 17.33 11.50
CA TYR A 460 -16.83 16.32 11.18
C TYR A 460 -17.41 14.89 11.10
N ARG A 461 -18.28 14.53 12.05
CA ARG A 461 -18.98 13.24 12.06
C ARG A 461 -19.91 13.10 10.85
N ASP A 462 -20.69 14.14 10.56
CA ASP A 462 -21.67 14.15 9.48
C ASP A 462 -20.98 14.07 8.10
N ASP A 463 -19.82 14.71 7.94
CA ASP A 463 -18.98 14.57 6.73
C ASP A 463 -18.56 13.12 6.49
N LYS A 464 -18.08 12.40 7.52
CA LYS A 464 -17.71 10.99 7.39
C LYS A 464 -18.93 10.10 7.10
N ALA A 465 -20.09 10.44 7.68
CA ALA A 465 -21.34 9.71 7.47
C ALA A 465 -21.83 9.75 6.02
N LYS A 466 -21.38 10.71 5.20
CA LYS A 466 -21.68 10.74 3.75
C LYS A 466 -21.28 9.45 3.03
N LEU A 467 -20.23 8.74 3.50
CA LEU A 467 -19.86 7.43 2.97
C LEU A 467 -20.94 6.38 3.29
N PHE A 468 -21.36 6.30 4.55
CA PHE A 468 -22.36 5.32 5.01
C PHE A 468 -23.76 5.61 4.48
N ALA A 469 -24.10 6.87 4.26
CA ALA A 469 -25.38 7.29 3.68
C ALA A 469 -25.61 6.71 2.26
N ARG A 470 -24.53 6.33 1.56
CA ARG A 470 -24.57 5.70 0.23
C ARG A 470 -24.79 4.20 0.26
N MET A 471 -24.74 3.59 1.44
CA MET A 471 -24.99 2.17 1.61
C MET A 471 -26.50 1.91 1.52
N LEU A 472 -27.01 1.81 0.29
CA LEU A 472 -28.45 1.70 0.00
C LEU A 472 -28.92 0.28 -0.40
N ASN A 473 -28.10 -0.51 -1.09
CA ASN A 473 -28.50 -1.81 -1.65
C ASN A 473 -28.10 -2.98 -0.72
N PRO A 474 -29.04 -3.69 -0.07
CA PRO A 474 -28.72 -4.80 0.83
C PRO A 474 -28.01 -5.99 0.18
N GLU A 475 -28.25 -6.22 -1.11
CA GLU A 475 -27.66 -7.34 -1.83
C GLU A 475 -26.19 -7.07 -2.20
N ARG A 476 -25.83 -5.80 -2.38
CA ARG A 476 -24.50 -5.37 -2.87
C ARG A 476 -23.65 -4.68 -1.81
N HIS A 477 -24.25 -3.93 -0.88
CA HIS A 477 -23.49 -3.06 0.01
C HIS A 477 -23.23 -3.70 1.37
N ARG A 478 -22.15 -3.30 2.04
CA ARG A 478 -21.82 -3.72 3.41
C ARG A 478 -21.36 -2.54 4.25
N LYS A 479 -21.64 -2.59 5.54
CA LYS A 479 -21.14 -1.66 6.55
C LYS A 479 -20.22 -2.40 7.51
N VAL A 480 -19.04 -1.86 7.79
CA VAL A 480 -18.11 -2.38 8.78
C VAL A 480 -17.83 -1.29 9.80
N VAL A 481 -18.11 -1.55 11.07
CA VAL A 481 -18.15 -0.50 12.10
C VAL A 481 -17.47 -0.95 13.39
N ASN A 482 -16.54 -0.11 13.88
CA ASN A 482 -15.98 -0.25 15.23
C ASN A 482 -17.04 0.12 16.28
N ILE A 483 -17.46 -0.82 17.12
CA ILE A 483 -18.48 -0.56 18.15
C ILE A 483 -17.91 -0.17 19.53
N ASP A 484 -16.58 -0.09 19.67
CA ASP A 484 -15.95 0.57 20.82
C ASP A 484 -16.00 2.10 20.71
N ASP A 485 -16.23 2.63 19.51
CA ASP A 485 -16.41 4.06 19.30
C ASP A 485 -17.84 4.51 19.69
N PRO A 486 -18.00 5.59 20.48
CA PRO A 486 -19.32 6.06 20.91
C PRO A 486 -20.22 6.49 19.75
N ASN A 487 -19.67 6.83 18.57
CA ASN A 487 -20.42 7.22 17.39
C ASN A 487 -20.90 6.03 16.55
N ALA A 488 -20.57 4.79 16.90
CA ALA A 488 -20.90 3.60 16.12
C ALA A 488 -22.39 3.51 15.74
N SER A 489 -23.28 3.76 16.70
CA SER A 489 -24.73 3.73 16.49
C SER A 489 -25.20 4.73 15.43
N PHE A 490 -24.56 5.90 15.36
CA PHE A 490 -24.84 6.92 14.36
C PHE A 490 -24.46 6.44 12.96
N PHE A 491 -23.26 5.89 12.78
CA PHE A 491 -22.79 5.37 11.48
C PHE A 491 -23.59 4.16 11.00
N ILE A 492 -23.95 3.24 11.89
CA ILE A 492 -24.81 2.08 11.58
C ILE A 492 -26.17 2.54 11.03
N GLY A 493 -26.74 3.60 11.63
CA GLY A 493 -28.03 4.16 11.28
C GLY A 493 -28.08 4.93 9.96
N GLN A 494 -26.94 5.26 9.34
CA GLN A 494 -26.90 5.95 8.05
C GLN A 494 -27.24 5.01 6.88
N GLY A 495 -27.83 5.54 5.81
CA GLY A 495 -28.17 4.75 4.63
C GLY A 495 -29.34 3.79 4.89
N ASN A 496 -29.37 2.64 4.20
CA ASN A 496 -30.43 1.65 4.36
C ASN A 496 -30.18 0.75 5.59
N PRO A 497 -31.13 0.63 6.54
CA PRO A 497 -31.03 -0.28 7.69
C PRO A 497 -30.98 -1.77 7.34
N GLU A 498 -31.44 -2.16 6.15
CA GLU A 498 -31.42 -3.56 5.69
C GLU A 498 -30.04 -3.97 5.15
N VAL A 499 -29.12 -3.02 4.93
CA VAL A 499 -27.75 -3.33 4.52
C VAL A 499 -27.03 -4.06 5.67
N PRO A 500 -26.45 -5.25 5.42
CA PRO A 500 -25.74 -6.00 6.44
C PRO A 500 -24.60 -5.21 7.06
N VAL A 501 -24.48 -5.32 8.38
CA VAL A 501 -23.44 -4.70 9.20
C VAL A 501 -22.58 -5.82 9.79
N VAL A 502 -21.27 -5.69 9.69
CA VAL A 502 -20.31 -6.47 10.47
C VAL A 502 -19.64 -5.54 11.47
N THR A 503 -19.70 -5.91 12.74
CA THR A 503 -19.15 -5.12 13.83
C THR A 503 -17.81 -5.67 14.27
N PHE A 504 -16.89 -4.79 14.63
CA PHE A 504 -15.65 -5.17 15.27
C PHE A 504 -15.40 -4.34 16.53
N ALA A 505 -14.68 -4.93 17.48
CA ALA A 505 -14.30 -4.27 18.72
C ALA A 505 -13.15 -5.03 19.38
N MET A 506 -12.32 -4.30 20.11
CA MET A 506 -11.30 -4.88 20.97
C MET A 506 -11.89 -5.14 22.37
N GLU A 507 -12.62 -4.16 22.92
CA GLU A 507 -13.18 -4.19 24.28
C GLU A 507 -14.56 -4.86 24.31
N ASN A 508 -15.46 -4.43 23.43
CA ASN A 508 -16.83 -4.92 23.40
C ASN A 508 -16.94 -6.31 22.75
N LYS A 509 -16.95 -7.36 23.57
CA LYS A 509 -17.08 -8.76 23.14
C LYS A 509 -18.44 -9.12 22.52
N SER A 510 -19.39 -8.18 22.42
CA SER A 510 -20.62 -8.40 21.64
C SER A 510 -20.44 -8.14 20.15
N ALA A 511 -19.28 -7.65 19.70
CA ALA A 511 -18.98 -7.47 18.28
C ALA A 511 -18.89 -8.83 17.57
N ASP A 512 -19.11 -8.83 16.26
CA ASP A 512 -18.96 -10.03 15.43
C ASP A 512 -17.49 -10.47 15.36
N VAL A 513 -16.58 -9.51 15.29
CA VAL A 513 -15.13 -9.71 15.21
C VAL A 513 -14.46 -9.08 16.44
N HIS A 514 -13.85 -9.90 17.29
CA HIS A 514 -13.18 -9.41 18.49
C HIS A 514 -12.02 -10.33 18.92
N PRO A 515 -10.99 -9.81 19.61
CA PRO A 515 -9.90 -10.64 20.07
C PRO A 515 -10.32 -11.48 21.28
N LEU A 516 -9.85 -12.72 21.34
CA LEU A 516 -9.90 -13.62 22.49
C LEU A 516 -8.67 -13.45 23.37
N LYS A 517 -7.50 -13.31 22.73
CA LYS A 517 -6.19 -13.11 23.35
C LYS A 517 -5.33 -12.33 22.38
N PHE A 518 -4.40 -11.51 22.88
CA PHE A 518 -3.32 -10.95 22.10
C PHE A 518 -2.08 -10.80 22.97
N GLU A 519 -0.92 -10.79 22.31
CA GLU A 519 0.38 -10.52 22.90
C GLU A 519 1.05 -9.44 22.07
N LEU A 520 1.58 -8.42 22.75
CA LEU A 520 2.29 -7.31 22.13
C LEU A 520 3.76 -7.43 22.49
N SER A 521 4.63 -7.27 21.51
CA SER A 521 6.08 -7.23 21.70
C SER A 521 6.69 -6.12 20.84
N LEU A 522 8.01 -5.93 20.96
CA LEU A 522 8.75 -4.93 20.18
C LEU A 522 8.86 -5.27 18.69
N PHE A 523 8.68 -6.54 18.32
CA PHE A 523 8.95 -7.03 16.95
C PHE A 523 7.72 -7.69 16.31
N GLU A 524 6.76 -8.17 17.11
CA GLU A 524 5.61 -8.91 16.62
C GLU A 524 4.36 -8.65 17.48
N THR A 525 3.20 -8.66 16.83
CA THR A 525 1.88 -8.71 17.44
C THR A 525 1.21 -10.04 17.12
N GLN A 526 0.85 -10.80 18.15
CA GLN A 526 0.06 -12.03 17.99
C GLN A 526 -1.37 -11.80 18.47
N VAL A 527 -2.37 -12.18 17.69
CA VAL A 527 -3.78 -12.03 18.05
C VAL A 527 -4.61 -13.24 17.66
N LEU A 528 -5.37 -13.74 18.63
CA LEU A 528 -6.40 -14.76 18.41
C LEU A 528 -7.75 -14.06 18.26
N VAL A 529 -8.34 -14.07 17.08
CA VAL A 529 -9.56 -13.35 16.72
C VAL A 529 -10.75 -14.30 16.64
N ASN A 530 -11.81 -14.03 17.40
CA ASN A 530 -13.09 -14.70 17.24
C ASN A 530 -13.88 -14.05 16.10
N THR A 531 -14.47 -14.87 15.24
CA THR A 531 -15.38 -14.44 14.17
C THR A 531 -16.63 -15.33 14.14
N PRO A 532 -17.72 -14.94 13.43
CA PRO A 532 -18.92 -15.79 13.32
C PRO A 532 -18.68 -17.13 12.62
N TYR A 533 -17.56 -17.28 11.90
CA TYR A 533 -17.25 -18.46 11.07
C TYR A 533 -16.10 -19.31 11.62
N GLY A 534 -15.46 -18.89 12.72
CA GLY A 534 -14.32 -19.59 13.29
C GLY A 534 -13.37 -18.65 14.02
N ILE A 535 -12.36 -19.24 14.66
CA ILE A 535 -11.28 -18.50 15.31
C ILE A 535 -10.12 -18.40 14.32
N LEU A 536 -9.53 -17.22 14.21
CA LEU A 536 -8.32 -16.95 13.45
C LEU A 536 -7.16 -16.74 14.42
N GLU A 537 -6.00 -17.30 14.11
CA GLU A 537 -4.73 -16.98 14.74
C GLU A 537 -3.93 -16.16 13.72
N ILE A 538 -3.45 -14.99 14.14
CA ILE A 538 -2.77 -14.02 13.27
C ILE A 538 -1.50 -13.57 13.97
N SER A 539 -0.37 -13.72 13.28
CA SER A 539 0.92 -13.12 13.59
C SER A 539 1.18 -11.94 12.64
N SER A 540 1.49 -10.76 13.17
CA SER A 540 1.68 -9.55 12.35
C SER A 540 2.87 -8.74 12.82
N GLY A 541 3.68 -8.25 11.87
CA GLY A 541 4.74 -7.27 12.13
C GLY A 541 4.22 -5.89 12.55
N LEU A 542 2.91 -5.63 12.39
CA LEU A 542 2.31 -4.36 12.81
C LEU A 542 2.26 -4.23 14.33
N LEU A 543 3.00 -3.25 14.86
CA LEU A 543 3.20 -3.09 16.29
C LEU A 543 2.06 -2.31 16.97
N GLY A 544 1.80 -2.67 18.22
CA GLY A 544 1.00 -1.86 19.13
C GLY A 544 -0.50 -2.08 19.07
N ARG A 545 -1.17 -1.71 20.17
CA ARG A 545 -2.59 -1.98 20.40
C ARG A 545 -3.53 -1.35 19.36
N HIS A 546 -3.17 -0.20 18.82
CA HIS A 546 -3.97 0.47 17.80
C HIS A 546 -4.01 -0.33 16.49
N ASN A 547 -2.96 -1.11 16.17
CA ASN A 547 -2.94 -1.97 15.00
C ASN A 547 -3.81 -3.22 15.16
N ILE A 548 -4.09 -3.67 16.39
CA ILE A 548 -5.12 -4.69 16.62
C ILE A 548 -6.48 -4.19 16.10
N TYR A 549 -6.87 -2.94 16.34
CA TYR A 549 -8.12 -2.40 15.75
C TYR A 549 -8.11 -2.43 14.23
N ASN A 550 -6.96 -2.11 13.60
CA ASN A 550 -6.82 -2.12 12.15
C ASN A 550 -6.91 -3.55 11.57
N ILE A 551 -6.29 -4.52 12.25
CA ILE A 551 -6.40 -5.96 11.94
C ILE A 551 -7.85 -6.41 12.05
N LEU A 552 -8.53 -6.10 13.15
CA LEU A 552 -9.95 -6.46 13.36
C LEU A 552 -10.86 -5.83 12.30
N ALA A 553 -10.57 -4.61 11.85
CA ALA A 553 -11.30 -3.96 10.76
C ALA A 553 -11.10 -4.71 9.43
N ALA A 554 -9.87 -5.10 9.09
CA ALA A 554 -9.57 -5.89 7.90
C ALA A 554 -10.25 -7.27 7.94
N VAL A 555 -10.15 -7.98 9.07
CA VAL A 555 -10.88 -9.24 9.30
C VAL A 555 -12.38 -9.02 9.10
N ALA A 556 -12.97 -7.98 9.67
CA ALA A 556 -14.40 -7.69 9.52
C ALA A 556 -14.81 -7.39 8.07
N VAL A 557 -13.96 -6.76 7.26
CA VAL A 557 -14.18 -6.64 5.81
C VAL A 557 -14.17 -8.01 5.14
N GLY A 558 -13.18 -8.86 5.45
CA GLY A 558 -13.11 -10.23 4.97
C GLY A 558 -14.38 -11.03 5.29
N ILE A 559 -14.86 -10.94 6.53
CA ILE A 559 -16.12 -11.55 6.97
C ILE A 559 -17.32 -10.99 6.19
N ALA A 560 -17.37 -9.67 5.95
CA ALA A 560 -18.48 -9.01 5.25
C ALA A 560 -18.62 -9.44 3.78
N VAL A 561 -17.50 -9.78 3.13
CA VAL A 561 -17.46 -10.28 1.74
C VAL A 561 -17.49 -11.80 1.62
N GLY A 562 -17.42 -12.51 2.76
CA GLY A 562 -17.35 -13.97 2.80
C GLY A 562 -16.03 -14.50 2.24
N ALA A 563 -14.92 -13.81 2.54
CA ALA A 563 -13.59 -14.27 2.22
C ALA A 563 -13.27 -15.58 2.99
N PRO A 564 -12.50 -16.50 2.40
CA PRO A 564 -11.98 -17.66 3.12
C PRO A 564 -11.12 -17.21 4.29
N LEU A 565 -11.28 -17.88 5.43
CA LEU A 565 -10.54 -17.57 6.65
C LEU A 565 -9.01 -17.61 6.45
N GLU A 566 -8.52 -18.57 5.66
CA GLU A 566 -7.10 -18.71 5.31
C GLU A 566 -6.57 -17.51 4.49
N ASP A 567 -7.37 -16.98 3.56
CA ASP A 567 -6.98 -15.80 2.77
C ASP A 567 -6.97 -14.53 3.63
N ILE A 568 -7.87 -14.43 4.61
CA ILE A 568 -7.88 -13.34 5.59
C ILE A 568 -6.59 -13.34 6.40
N VAL A 569 -6.22 -14.50 6.96
CA VAL A 569 -4.98 -14.64 7.74
C VAL A 569 -3.79 -14.30 6.86
N ARG A 570 -3.60 -15.03 5.75
CA ARG A 570 -2.46 -14.83 4.85
C ARG A 570 -2.28 -13.37 4.42
N GLY A 571 -3.36 -12.70 3.99
CA GLY A 571 -3.25 -11.31 3.55
C GLY A 571 -2.93 -10.32 4.66
N ILE A 572 -3.29 -10.61 5.91
CA ILE A 572 -2.91 -9.76 7.06
C ILE A 572 -1.45 -10.02 7.45
N GLU A 573 -1.01 -11.28 7.48
CA GLU A 573 0.35 -11.67 7.88
C GLU A 573 1.42 -11.24 6.85
N GLU A 574 1.06 -11.13 5.56
CA GLU A 574 1.95 -10.63 4.49
C GLU A 574 2.39 -9.16 4.68
N ILE A 575 1.69 -8.40 5.52
CA ILE A 575 2.03 -6.99 5.77
C ILE A 575 2.91 -6.88 7.01
N ASP A 576 4.22 -6.84 6.80
CA ASP A 576 5.20 -6.62 7.86
C ASP A 576 5.14 -5.19 8.40
N ALA A 577 5.01 -4.21 7.51
CA ALA A 577 4.94 -2.80 7.86
C ALA A 577 4.10 -1.98 6.88
N VAL A 578 3.54 -0.87 7.38
CA VAL A 578 2.94 0.16 6.52
C VAL A 578 3.87 1.36 6.49
N PRO A 579 4.30 1.82 5.29
CA PRO A 579 5.28 2.90 5.16
C PRO A 579 4.95 4.12 6.02
N GLY A 580 5.84 4.43 6.97
CA GLY A 580 5.73 5.58 7.88
C GLY A 580 4.59 5.53 8.90
N ARG A 581 4.05 4.34 9.21
CA ARG A 581 2.95 4.13 10.18
C ARG A 581 3.37 3.07 11.20
N CYS A 582 3.99 3.52 12.29
CA CYS A 582 4.61 2.65 13.30
C CYS A 582 5.49 1.58 12.62
N GLU A 583 6.26 2.01 11.59
CA GLU A 583 7.09 1.13 10.78
C GLU A 583 8.33 0.77 11.58
N LEU A 584 8.48 -0.52 11.90
CA LEU A 584 9.67 -1.06 12.51
C LEU A 584 10.77 -1.16 11.46
N ILE A 585 11.93 -0.58 11.74
CA ILE A 585 13.16 -0.76 10.99
C ILE A 585 13.98 -1.80 11.74
N ASP A 586 14.01 -3.00 11.18
CA ASP A 586 14.73 -4.15 11.74
C ASP A 586 15.84 -4.57 10.77
N GLU A 587 17.07 -4.36 11.20
CA GLU A 587 18.31 -4.80 10.56
C GLU A 587 19.02 -5.80 11.50
N GLU A 588 18.23 -6.63 12.22
CA GLU A 588 18.65 -7.65 13.18
C GLU A 588 19.26 -7.12 14.49
N GLN A 589 19.00 -5.86 14.83
CA GLN A 589 19.47 -5.26 16.07
C GLN A 589 18.63 -5.66 17.30
N ALA A 590 19.22 -5.55 18.49
CA ALA A 590 18.57 -5.95 19.76
C ALA A 590 17.55 -4.93 20.34
N PHE A 591 17.20 -3.88 19.59
CA PHE A 591 16.33 -2.79 20.03
C PHE A 591 15.39 -2.32 18.92
N GLY A 592 14.25 -1.72 19.28
CA GLY A 592 13.27 -1.28 18.28
C GLY A 592 13.64 0.08 17.69
N VAL A 593 13.55 0.24 16.37
CA VAL A 593 13.57 1.56 15.71
C VAL A 593 12.26 1.75 14.96
N ILE A 594 11.46 2.74 15.35
CA ILE A 594 10.12 2.97 14.80
C ILE A 594 10.08 4.31 14.08
N VAL A 595 9.67 4.31 12.81
CA VAL A 595 9.41 5.52 12.02
C VAL A 595 7.89 5.74 11.89
N ASP A 596 7.42 6.93 12.26
CA ASP A 596 5.99 7.25 12.24
C ASP A 596 5.68 8.71 11.83
N TYR A 597 4.53 8.91 11.18
CA TYR A 597 4.03 10.21 10.72
C TYR A 597 3.39 11.07 11.81
N ALA A 598 3.46 10.71 13.10
CA ALA A 598 2.84 11.45 14.19
C ALA A 598 3.34 12.90 14.29
N HIS A 599 2.64 13.82 13.61
CA HIS A 599 2.97 15.24 13.48
C HIS A 599 1.95 16.17 14.17
N THR A 600 1.09 15.59 15.01
CA THR A 600 0.12 16.29 15.87
C THR A 600 0.32 15.87 17.33
N PRO A 601 -0.07 16.73 18.31
CA PRO A 601 0.06 16.39 19.73
C PRO A 601 -0.61 15.06 20.11
N ASP A 602 -1.84 14.83 19.64
CA ASP A 602 -2.59 13.61 19.94
C ASP A 602 -1.94 12.36 19.33
N ALA A 603 -1.53 12.44 18.05
CA ALA A 603 -0.86 11.33 17.38
C ALA A 603 0.46 10.96 18.07
N LEU A 604 1.29 11.96 18.42
CA LEU A 604 2.56 11.74 19.11
C LEU A 604 2.34 11.15 20.51
N SER A 605 1.36 11.68 21.25
CA SER A 605 0.99 11.17 22.56
C SER A 605 0.61 9.68 22.51
N ARG A 606 -0.20 9.29 21.52
CA ARG A 606 -0.68 7.90 21.32
C ARG A 606 0.42 6.97 20.84
N LEU A 607 1.30 7.44 19.97
CA LEU A 607 2.47 6.69 19.52
C LEU A 607 3.35 6.32 20.71
N LEU A 608 3.73 7.30 21.54
CA LEU A 608 4.61 7.07 22.69
C LEU A 608 3.95 6.22 23.78
N ASP A 609 2.64 6.36 24.00
CA ASP A 609 1.89 5.44 24.88
C ASP A 609 1.92 4.01 24.34
N SER A 610 1.70 3.82 23.03
CA SER A 610 1.75 2.50 22.39
C SER A 610 3.14 1.88 22.52
N VAL A 611 4.21 2.65 22.25
CA VAL A 611 5.59 2.18 22.40
C VAL A 611 5.90 1.77 23.83
N ARG A 612 5.40 2.51 24.83
CA ARG A 612 5.57 2.13 26.23
C ARG A 612 4.83 0.84 26.58
N GLU A 613 3.64 0.62 26.01
CA GLU A 613 2.88 -0.64 26.17
C GLU A 613 3.61 -1.86 25.57
N LEU A 614 4.49 -1.68 24.58
CA LEU A 614 5.31 -2.76 24.01
C LEU A 614 6.42 -3.25 24.98
N GLY A 615 6.61 -2.59 26.12
CA GLY A 615 7.59 -2.98 27.13
C GLY A 615 8.97 -2.34 26.97
N ALA A 616 9.06 -1.21 26.26
CA ALA A 616 10.31 -0.47 26.07
C ALA A 616 10.98 -0.09 27.41
N LYS A 617 12.27 -0.43 27.57
CA LYS A 617 13.09 -0.05 28.73
C LYS A 617 13.30 1.47 28.76
N ARG A 618 13.90 2.03 27.71
CA ARG A 618 13.98 3.48 27.46
C ARG A 618 13.32 3.82 26.13
N ILE A 619 12.76 5.02 26.04
CA ILE A 619 12.21 5.59 24.80
C ILE A 619 13.06 6.81 24.41
N ILE A 620 13.58 6.78 23.18
CA ILE A 620 14.42 7.83 22.60
C ILE A 620 13.66 8.42 21.41
N THR A 621 13.17 9.64 21.53
CA THR A 621 12.26 10.22 20.52
C THR A 621 12.92 11.36 19.77
N VAL A 622 12.94 11.28 18.43
CA VAL A 622 13.26 12.39 17.53
C VAL A 622 11.97 13.00 17.01
N VAL A 623 11.81 14.31 17.18
CA VAL A 623 10.61 15.02 16.72
C VAL A 623 10.95 16.42 16.21
N GLY A 624 10.26 16.82 15.13
CA GLY A 624 10.31 18.16 14.58
C GLY A 624 8.92 18.72 14.31
N CYS A 625 8.85 19.98 13.89
CA CYS A 625 7.61 20.62 13.47
C CYS A 625 7.80 21.31 12.11
N PRO A 626 6.85 21.18 11.17
CA PRO A 626 6.94 21.87 9.90
C PRO A 626 6.74 23.38 10.05
N GLY A 627 7.46 24.16 9.25
CA GLY A 627 7.24 25.58 9.07
C GLY A 627 5.95 25.87 8.28
N GLU A 628 5.48 27.10 8.35
CA GLU A 628 4.22 27.59 7.79
C GLU A 628 2.98 26.77 8.20
N SER A 629 3.06 26.12 9.36
CA SER A 629 2.00 25.33 9.98
C SER A 629 1.50 26.02 11.25
N ASP A 630 0.56 25.39 11.96
CA ASP A 630 0.12 25.88 13.25
C ASP A 630 1.30 25.97 14.22
N ARG A 631 1.58 27.18 14.73
CA ARG A 631 2.62 27.40 15.75
C ARG A 631 2.17 26.93 17.13
N GLY A 632 0.87 26.91 17.40
CA GLY A 632 0.29 26.55 18.69
C GLY A 632 0.61 25.11 19.13
N LYS A 633 0.73 24.18 18.18
CA LYS A 633 1.11 22.78 18.47
C LYS A 633 2.58 22.58 18.86
N ARG A 634 3.51 23.45 18.41
CA ARG A 634 4.97 23.30 18.60
C ARG A 634 5.36 23.05 20.07
N PRO A 635 4.99 23.92 21.03
CA PRO A 635 5.30 23.70 22.44
C PRO A 635 4.59 22.47 23.03
N ILE A 636 3.38 22.16 22.57
CA ILE A 636 2.61 21.01 23.08
C ILE A 636 3.29 19.70 22.67
N MET A 637 3.74 19.58 21.42
CA MET A 637 4.45 18.40 20.92
C MET A 637 5.75 18.15 21.67
N SER A 638 6.56 19.20 21.86
CA SER A 638 7.80 19.13 22.65
C SER A 638 7.52 18.66 24.08
N LYS A 639 6.53 19.26 24.75
CA LYS A 639 6.12 18.84 26.08
C LYS A 639 5.76 17.36 26.15
N ILE A 640 4.94 16.88 25.22
CA ILE A 640 4.53 15.47 25.17
C ILE A 640 5.74 14.55 24.97
N ALA A 641 6.63 14.88 24.03
CA ALA A 641 7.84 14.09 23.79
C ALA A 641 8.70 13.99 25.05
N THR A 642 8.96 15.13 25.70
CA THR A 642 9.79 15.19 26.93
C THR A 642 9.13 14.57 28.15
N ASP A 643 7.80 14.55 28.24
CA ASP A 643 7.07 13.92 29.34
C ASP A 643 7.03 12.38 29.22
N LYS A 644 7.07 11.85 27.99
CA LYS A 644 6.87 10.41 27.70
C LYS A 644 8.12 9.65 27.24
N SER A 645 9.19 10.36 26.89
CA SER A 645 10.45 9.79 26.43
C SER A 645 11.56 10.07 27.43
N ASP A 646 12.44 9.09 27.63
CA ASP A 646 13.61 9.18 28.50
C ASP A 646 14.65 10.16 27.91
N VAL A 647 14.78 10.14 26.59
CA VAL A 647 15.57 11.09 25.81
C VAL A 647 14.71 11.66 24.69
N THR A 648 14.70 12.98 24.54
CA THR A 648 14.03 13.68 23.44
C THR A 648 15.04 14.46 22.62
N ILE A 649 14.98 14.33 21.30
CA ILE A 649 15.78 15.08 20.35
C ILE A 649 14.83 15.96 19.51
N LEU A 650 14.95 17.27 19.67
CA LEU A 650 14.23 18.25 18.86
C LEU A 650 15.04 18.58 17.61
N THR A 651 14.40 18.51 16.45
CA THR A 651 15.06 18.74 15.17
C THR A 651 14.16 19.40 14.12
N SER A 652 14.73 19.71 12.96
CA SER A 652 13.98 20.23 11.82
C SER A 652 13.11 19.14 11.17
N ASP A 653 11.97 19.56 10.63
CA ASP A 653 11.10 18.76 9.75
C ASP A 653 11.19 19.37 8.35
N ASN A 654 10.11 19.93 7.82
CA ASN A 654 10.07 20.77 6.63
C ASN A 654 9.99 22.25 7.05
N PRO A 655 11.13 22.97 7.24
CA PRO A 655 11.13 24.35 7.71
C PRO A 655 10.50 25.35 6.72
N ARG A 656 10.47 25.03 5.42
CA ARG A 656 9.96 25.92 4.36
C ARG A 656 10.63 27.29 4.44
N ASN A 657 9.86 28.38 4.47
CA ASN A 657 10.41 29.74 4.55
C ASN A 657 10.66 30.24 5.99
N GLU A 658 10.41 29.41 7.02
CA GLU A 658 10.76 29.75 8.40
C GLU A 658 12.18 29.32 8.75
N ASP A 659 12.85 30.05 9.65
CA ASP A 659 14.14 29.65 10.19
C ASP A 659 13.96 28.40 11.09
N PRO A 660 14.68 27.29 10.85
CA PRO A 660 14.64 26.11 11.71
C PRO A 660 14.88 26.40 13.19
N LEU A 661 15.75 27.36 13.51
CA LEU A 661 16.07 27.73 14.90
C LEU A 661 14.90 28.43 15.60
N ASP A 662 14.12 29.23 14.86
CA ASP A 662 12.90 29.86 15.39
C ASP A 662 11.83 28.79 15.71
N ILE A 663 11.70 27.78 14.84
CA ILE A 663 10.78 26.65 15.09
C ILE A 663 11.20 25.88 16.35
N LEU A 664 12.51 25.65 16.53
CA LEU A 664 13.04 24.95 17.70
C LEU A 664 12.88 25.78 18.98
N ASP A 665 13.02 27.12 18.92
CA ASP A 665 12.74 28.01 20.05
C ASP A 665 11.24 27.94 20.45
N ASP A 666 10.32 27.95 19.49
CA ASP A 666 8.89 27.74 19.75
C ASP A 666 8.62 26.38 20.42
N MET A 667 9.35 25.33 20.05
CA MET A 667 9.25 24.01 20.68
C MET A 667 9.81 23.99 22.11
N LEU A 668 10.92 24.68 22.38
CA LEU A 668 11.50 24.80 23.72
C LEU A 668 10.54 25.48 24.72
N ALA A 669 9.68 26.38 24.25
CA ALA A 669 8.66 27.00 25.08
C ALA A 669 7.73 25.98 25.77
N GLY A 670 7.58 24.78 25.19
CA GLY A 670 6.80 23.66 25.77
C GLY A 670 7.29 23.18 27.13
N ILE A 671 8.58 23.34 27.40
CA ILE A 671 9.22 23.01 28.68
C ILE A 671 9.62 24.26 29.47
N GLY A 672 9.14 25.44 29.04
CA GLY A 672 9.42 26.72 29.66
C GLY A 672 10.84 27.25 29.43
N TRP A 673 11.51 26.79 28.37
CA TRP A 673 12.85 27.24 28.00
C TRP A 673 12.82 28.10 26.74
N THR A 674 13.88 28.89 26.57
CA THR A 674 14.25 29.54 25.31
C THR A 674 15.54 28.93 24.78
N MET A 675 15.89 29.22 23.53
CA MET A 675 17.18 28.85 22.95
C MET A 675 18.35 29.40 23.78
N GLN A 676 18.19 30.57 24.39
CA GLN A 676 19.20 31.13 25.30
C GLN A 676 19.33 30.32 26.59
N ASP A 677 18.25 29.71 27.09
CA ASP A 677 18.31 28.84 28.25
C ASP A 677 18.99 27.52 27.91
N TYR A 678 18.69 26.94 26.75
CA TYR A 678 19.32 25.72 26.26
C TYR A 678 20.84 25.91 26.06
N LEU A 679 21.26 27.01 25.44
CA LEU A 679 22.69 27.31 25.18
C LEU A 679 23.52 27.55 26.46
N LYS A 680 22.91 27.72 27.65
CA LYS A 680 23.64 27.84 28.92
C LYS A 680 24.29 26.52 29.34
N TYR A 681 23.80 25.39 28.86
CA TYR A 681 24.27 24.05 29.24
C TYR A 681 25.51 23.58 28.42
N GLY A 682 26.21 24.49 27.73
CA GLY A 682 27.26 24.20 26.74
C GLY A 682 28.46 23.31 27.14
N GLU A 683 29.19 22.86 26.10
CA GLU A 683 30.42 22.02 25.98
C GLU A 683 30.58 20.77 26.86
N ASN A 684 30.06 20.72 28.08
CA ASN A 684 30.23 19.59 29.01
C ASN A 684 28.91 18.87 29.35
N ASP A 685 27.75 19.38 28.92
CA ASP A 685 26.44 18.76 29.14
C ASP A 685 25.53 18.92 27.91
N TYR A 686 25.81 18.15 26.86
CA TYR A 686 25.06 18.17 25.60
C TYR A 686 23.60 17.69 25.74
N TYR A 687 23.24 17.10 26.89
CA TYR A 687 21.91 16.54 27.19
C TYR A 687 21.37 17.12 28.49
N PRO A 688 21.00 18.41 28.54
CA PRO A 688 20.59 19.02 29.78
C PRO A 688 19.46 18.24 30.47
N PRO A 689 19.60 17.94 31.78
CA PRO A 689 18.59 17.22 32.52
C PRO A 689 17.33 18.07 32.70
N LEU A 690 16.18 17.48 32.42
CA LEU A 690 14.89 18.08 32.71
C LEU A 690 14.48 17.83 34.17
N PRO A 691 13.57 18.64 34.75
CA PRO A 691 13.12 18.46 36.13
C PRO A 691 12.50 17.09 36.44
N ASN A 692 11.99 16.39 35.42
CA ASN A 692 11.44 15.03 35.52
C ASN A 692 12.51 13.93 35.47
N GLY A 693 13.79 14.29 35.31
CA GLY A 693 14.92 13.35 35.22
C GLY A 693 15.25 12.90 33.79
N HIS A 694 14.42 13.25 32.80
CA HIS A 694 14.65 12.94 31.39
C HIS A 694 15.71 13.84 30.78
N ARG A 695 16.05 13.61 29.51
CA ARG A 695 17.09 14.32 28.78
C ARG A 695 16.52 14.97 27.52
N LEU A 696 17.05 16.14 27.18
CA LEU A 696 16.71 16.86 25.97
C LEU A 696 17.97 17.12 25.16
N PHE A 697 17.87 16.97 23.85
CA PHE A 697 18.87 17.41 22.89
C PHE A 697 18.20 18.15 21.75
N LEU A 698 18.94 19.05 21.13
CA LEU A 698 18.46 19.91 20.07
C LEU A 698 19.53 19.98 18.99
N HIS A 699 19.14 19.64 17.77
CA HIS A 699 19.99 19.74 16.59
C HIS A 699 19.11 20.05 15.37
N ASP A 700 19.40 21.12 14.64
CA ASP A 700 18.63 21.58 13.48
C ASP A 700 18.73 20.62 12.29
N ILE A 701 19.88 19.97 12.07
CA ILE A 701 20.04 18.96 11.02
C ILE A 701 19.36 17.64 11.40
N ARG A 702 18.26 17.28 10.72
CA ARG A 702 17.48 16.06 10.97
C ARG A 702 18.28 14.78 10.82
N ARG A 703 19.11 14.66 9.77
CA ARG A 703 20.03 13.53 9.56
C ARG A 703 20.86 13.24 10.81
N VAL A 704 21.44 14.27 11.41
CA VAL A 704 22.28 14.14 12.60
C VAL A 704 21.43 13.69 13.78
N ALA A 705 20.27 14.31 14.01
CA ALA A 705 19.37 13.94 15.08
C ALA A 705 18.93 12.47 15.01
N VAL A 706 18.53 11.99 13.83
CA VAL A 706 18.10 10.60 13.60
C VAL A 706 19.25 9.63 13.86
N ARG A 707 20.42 9.84 13.23
CA ARG A 707 21.58 8.96 13.41
C ARG A 707 22.06 8.92 14.86
N CYS A 708 22.05 10.05 15.57
CA CYS A 708 22.37 10.10 16.99
C CYS A 708 21.38 9.27 17.83
N ALA A 709 20.07 9.38 17.56
CA ALA A 709 19.07 8.62 18.30
C ALA A 709 19.23 7.11 18.12
N VAL A 710 19.47 6.66 16.87
CA VAL A 710 19.72 5.25 16.56
C VAL A 710 20.98 4.76 17.28
N ALA A 711 22.05 5.55 17.27
CA ALA A 711 23.30 5.20 17.94
C ALA A 711 23.17 5.03 19.46
N MET A 712 22.24 5.75 20.11
CA MET A 712 21.98 5.61 21.55
C MET A 712 21.24 4.31 21.93
N GLY A 713 20.66 3.59 20.96
CA GLY A 713 19.83 2.43 21.21
C GLY A 713 20.59 1.28 21.89
N GLU A 714 20.02 0.75 22.96
CA GLU A 714 20.53 -0.44 23.67
C GLU A 714 19.46 -1.54 23.73
N GLU A 715 19.87 -2.78 24.03
CA GLU A 715 18.96 -3.93 24.12
C GLU A 715 17.69 -3.64 24.93
N GLY A 716 16.52 -3.75 24.28
CA GLY A 716 15.20 -3.51 24.86
C GLY A 716 14.76 -2.05 24.90
N ASP A 717 15.55 -1.12 24.37
CA ASP A 717 15.10 0.26 24.12
C ASP A 717 14.24 0.36 22.85
N VAL A 718 13.57 1.50 22.70
CA VAL A 718 12.91 1.88 21.46
C VAL A 718 13.29 3.30 21.06
N VAL A 719 13.81 3.43 19.84
CA VAL A 719 14.04 4.70 19.16
C VAL A 719 12.81 5.03 18.32
N VAL A 720 12.26 6.22 18.46
CA VAL A 720 11.05 6.68 17.77
C VAL A 720 11.39 7.91 16.93
N ILE A 721 11.27 7.80 15.62
CA ILE A 721 11.45 8.90 14.67
C ILE A 721 10.07 9.37 14.20
N ALA A 722 9.62 10.51 14.74
CA ALA A 722 8.28 11.04 14.50
C ALA A 722 8.29 12.26 13.56
N GLY A 723 7.16 12.46 12.86
CA GLY A 723 6.85 13.65 12.08
C GLY A 723 6.66 13.37 10.60
N LYS A 724 7.71 12.88 9.93
CA LYS A 724 7.72 12.72 8.46
C LYS A 724 7.16 11.39 7.97
N GLY A 725 7.29 10.31 8.75
CA GLY A 725 6.77 8.99 8.40
C GLY A 725 7.25 8.50 7.03
N HIS A 726 6.38 8.59 6.02
CA HIS A 726 6.63 8.11 4.65
C HIS A 726 7.18 9.20 3.71
N GLU A 727 7.25 10.46 4.17
CA GLU A 727 7.78 11.55 3.34
C GLU A 727 9.28 11.38 3.11
N THR A 728 9.68 11.37 1.84
CA THR A 728 11.08 11.16 1.40
C THR A 728 11.78 12.45 0.97
N TYR A 729 11.37 13.59 1.53
CA TYR A 729 11.91 14.89 1.16
C TYR A 729 11.98 15.84 2.35
N GLN A 730 12.90 16.81 2.28
CA GLN A 730 12.97 17.94 3.19
C GLN A 730 12.85 19.25 2.39
N ILE A 731 12.00 20.17 2.85
CA ILE A 731 11.76 21.46 2.18
C ILE A 731 12.39 22.60 2.97
N GLU A 732 13.34 23.31 2.35
CA GLU A 732 13.97 24.53 2.87
C GLU A 732 13.94 25.65 1.82
N GLY A 733 13.19 26.71 2.11
CA GLY A 733 12.80 27.73 1.14
C GLY A 733 12.11 27.11 -0.07
N ASP A 734 12.66 27.37 -1.26
CA ASP A 734 12.18 26.83 -2.54
C ASP A 734 12.85 25.49 -2.91
N LYS A 735 13.74 24.96 -2.08
CA LYS A 735 14.47 23.70 -2.35
C LYS A 735 13.75 22.52 -1.72
N GLN A 736 13.61 21.46 -2.51
CA GLN A 736 13.18 20.15 -2.05
C GLN A 736 14.34 19.18 -2.24
N GLU A 737 14.93 18.73 -1.13
CA GLU A 737 16.04 17.77 -1.13
C GLU A 737 15.52 16.39 -0.72
N PHE A 738 16.16 15.34 -1.24
CA PHE A 738 15.82 13.97 -0.86
C PHE A 738 16.26 13.69 0.58
N PHE A 739 15.33 13.19 1.40
CA PHE A 739 15.59 12.84 2.79
C PHE A 739 14.51 11.86 3.27
N ASP A 740 14.90 10.64 3.63
CA ASP A 740 13.97 9.61 4.11
C ASP A 740 14.43 9.11 5.49
N ASP A 741 13.60 9.32 6.52
CA ASP A 741 13.90 8.87 7.89
C ASP A 741 14.21 7.37 7.96
N ARG A 742 13.59 6.56 7.09
CA ARG A 742 13.74 5.10 7.09
C ARG A 742 15.10 4.70 6.53
N GLU A 743 15.53 5.32 5.43
CA GLU A 743 16.87 5.09 4.87
C GLU A 743 17.95 5.58 5.85
N GLU A 744 17.76 6.73 6.48
CA GLU A 744 18.70 7.23 7.49
C GLU A 744 18.78 6.31 8.71
N CYS A 745 17.68 5.68 9.12
CA CYS A 745 17.69 4.67 10.19
C CYS A 745 18.45 3.41 9.79
N ARG A 746 18.18 2.86 8.60
CA ARG A 746 18.87 1.65 8.10
C ARG A 746 20.37 1.89 7.97
N GLU A 747 20.76 3.00 7.36
CA GLU A 747 22.18 3.38 7.27
C GLU A 747 22.80 3.54 8.67
N ALA A 748 22.10 4.19 9.60
CA ALA A 748 22.61 4.37 10.96
C ALA A 748 22.82 3.03 11.68
N LEU A 749 21.89 2.09 11.55
CA LEU A 749 21.99 0.77 12.17
C LEU A 749 23.22 -0.01 11.67
N GLN A 750 23.48 0.03 10.36
CA GLN A 750 24.68 -0.59 9.77
C GLN A 750 25.97 0.01 10.35
N TYR A 751 26.06 1.34 10.45
CA TYR A 751 27.22 1.99 11.07
C TYR A 751 27.34 1.70 12.57
N VAL A 752 26.23 1.58 13.30
CA VAL A 752 26.26 1.28 14.74
C VAL A 752 26.82 -0.11 14.99
N ASP A 753 26.45 -1.10 14.19
CA ASP A 753 27.01 -2.44 14.28
C ASP A 753 28.53 -2.42 14.02
N GLU A 754 29.00 -1.72 12.98
CA GLU A 754 30.43 -1.53 12.72
C GLU A 754 31.18 -0.89 13.91
N LEU A 755 30.56 0.12 14.55
CA LEU A 755 31.13 0.81 15.72
C LEU A 755 31.20 -0.12 16.94
N HIS A 756 30.15 -0.91 17.20
CA HIS A 756 30.12 -1.90 18.28
C HIS A 756 31.17 -2.99 18.04
N GLN A 757 31.33 -3.47 16.81
CA GLN A 757 32.37 -4.42 16.43
C GLN A 757 33.78 -3.83 16.60
N ALA A 758 33.94 -2.51 16.41
CA ALA A 758 35.17 -1.77 16.70
C ALA A 758 35.38 -1.49 18.21
N GLY A 759 34.44 -1.87 19.08
CA GLY A 759 34.50 -1.67 20.53
C GLY A 759 34.17 -0.25 20.99
N ILE A 760 33.49 0.55 20.17
CA ILE A 760 33.06 1.91 20.50
C ILE A 760 31.68 1.84 21.18
N ASP A 761 31.61 2.35 22.40
CA ASP A 761 30.35 2.48 23.13
C ASP A 761 29.55 3.67 22.59
N THR A 762 28.39 3.38 22.00
CA THR A 762 27.50 4.37 21.40
C THR A 762 26.33 4.76 22.31
N SER A 763 26.18 4.11 23.47
CA SER A 763 25.06 4.34 24.40
C SER A 763 24.97 5.77 24.92
N GLU A 764 26.13 6.45 24.96
CA GLU A 764 26.28 7.85 25.37
C GLU A 764 26.54 8.78 24.16
N PHE A 765 26.42 8.30 22.91
CA PHE A 765 26.49 9.18 21.74
C PHE A 765 25.33 10.17 21.75
N PRO A 766 25.54 11.38 21.21
CA PRO A 766 26.73 11.92 20.61
C PRO A 766 27.85 12.23 21.61
N TRP A 767 27.71 12.29 22.95
CA TRP A 767 28.90 12.57 23.79
C TRP A 767 28.85 12.08 25.27
N ARG A 768 29.51 10.96 25.56
CA ARG A 768 30.77 10.99 26.33
C ARG A 768 31.90 10.51 25.42
N LEU A 769 32.88 11.36 25.14
CA LEU A 769 34.20 10.82 24.80
C LEU A 769 34.69 10.08 26.05
N PRO A 770 35.28 8.88 25.93
CA PRO A 770 36.00 8.30 27.05
C PRO A 770 37.01 9.33 27.53
N GLU A 771 36.81 9.88 28.72
CA GLU A 771 37.91 10.50 29.44
C GLU A 771 38.93 9.38 29.63
N SER A 772 40.00 9.39 28.82
CA SER A 772 41.13 8.45 28.78
C SER A 772 41.08 7.28 27.77
N HIS A 773 41.85 7.46 26.69
CA HIS A 773 42.81 6.45 26.25
C HIS A 773 44.20 7.09 26.15
#